data_AF-A0A1J1J8X5-F1
#
_entry.id   AF-A0A1J1J8X5-F1
#
_cell.length_a   1.000
_cell.length_b   1.000
_cell.length_c   1.000
_cell.angle_alpha   90.00
_cell.angle_beta   90.00
_cell.angle_gamma   90.00
#
_symmetry.space_group_name_H-M   'P 1'
#
loop_
_entity.id
_entity.type
_entity.pdbx_description
1 polymer ?
#
loop_
_entity_poly.entity_id
_entity_poly.type
_entity_poly.pdbx_seq_one_letter_code
_entity_poly.pdbx_strand_id
1 'polypeptide(L)'
;MSVDQTNQQQHKKPSMSVLEQLKAVTTIVADTGDFEAIKEFRPTDATTNPSLILAASKIEKYSKVIDQAVDYAKSIHANNANDQVTEAVDRLFVLFGYEILKVIPGRVSTEVDARLSFDRDASIKKAIKFVEMYEKLGISRDRILIKLASTWEGIEAARILEKDHNIHCNLTLLFSFAQAVACAEAGVTLISPFVGRILDWHKKNNPGTSYDGAADPGVISVTGIYNYYKKFGYKTVVMGASFRNTGEIKELAGCDLLTISPALLKELDSSNDNISIKLTSENARNSNVEKISMNEKVFRWMLNEDQMATEKLSEGIRNFAADSKKLETLLKERIAGKNFFHVLVSKSSQDEYQSVYLSINPINHNVEVNWFNMDVNITQPTVLITNAAVINASVEADQGKNRWVFNNDAKLLFESILKTSNGRLSTGISHDFTQHRRLDYSTGCYNFWWTLISDGVIVKSGCTRTNAFWMQDYRDQFGDRKFRQLFIPGTHDSASYKYNFDPNQMETLVTRYSLTQDDDILSQLIHGIRYLDLRIGYYRSNSDKFWANHGISRLHPLTDILNLVKEFVDATNEIVILDFQEFPVGFGRGIDVHKQFAFFLFQQLEHYAVDPELTWDASLNDIWKTGKRIIIAYDYHRLVQTENLGILWYSVRQRWGKVKDGPTQLVNFLEQSRLNASKEFQTSRPFAEMAELTPEAVDVLTNRYGGLRSMADLVNWHVSKLYNGNFGAGANVVAVDFYRSTNIVDIAIKWNQKKFPKN
;
A
#
# COMPACT_ATOMS: atom_id res chain seq x y z
N MET A 1 -68.31 -16.66 -6.96
CA MET A 1 -67.95 -16.99 -8.35
C MET A 1 -66.54 -16.44 -8.57
N SER A 2 -65.57 -17.33 -8.48
CA SER A 2 -64.14 -17.07 -8.65
C SER A 2 -63.82 -16.83 -10.13
N VAL A 3 -63.12 -15.74 -10.43
CA VAL A 3 -62.49 -15.52 -11.73
C VAL A 3 -61.03 -15.95 -11.58
N ASP A 4 -60.72 -17.12 -12.13
CA ASP A 4 -59.37 -17.63 -12.32
C ASP A 4 -58.68 -16.82 -13.43
N GLN A 5 -57.62 -16.09 -13.09
CA GLN A 5 -56.62 -15.64 -14.05
C GLN A 5 -55.38 -16.52 -13.87
N THR A 6 -55.22 -17.46 -14.78
CA THR A 6 -54.07 -18.33 -14.91
C THR A 6 -52.84 -17.50 -15.28
N ASN A 7 -51.90 -17.43 -14.35
CA ASN A 7 -50.61 -16.78 -14.48
C ASN A 7 -49.69 -17.70 -15.29
N GLN A 8 -49.47 -17.41 -16.58
CA GLN A 8 -48.42 -18.04 -17.38
C GLN A 8 -47.06 -17.52 -16.90
N GLN A 9 -46.44 -18.22 -15.95
CA GLN A 9 -45.01 -18.05 -15.69
C GLN A 9 -44.23 -18.61 -16.88
N GLN A 10 -43.74 -17.71 -17.74
CA GLN A 10 -42.63 -18.02 -18.63
C GLN A 10 -41.43 -18.43 -17.77
N HIS A 11 -41.06 -19.71 -17.84
CA HIS A 11 -39.76 -20.18 -17.38
C HIS A 11 -38.66 -19.43 -18.14
N LYS A 12 -38.11 -18.35 -17.56
CA LYS A 12 -36.83 -17.78 -17.98
C LYS A 12 -35.78 -18.88 -17.84
N LYS A 13 -35.17 -19.30 -18.96
CA LYS A 13 -33.92 -20.07 -18.95
C LYS A 13 -32.93 -19.35 -18.01
N PRO A 14 -32.20 -20.06 -17.14
CA PRO A 14 -31.15 -19.43 -16.34
C PRO A 14 -30.17 -18.72 -17.28
N SER A 15 -29.92 -17.43 -17.06
CA SER A 15 -28.94 -16.68 -17.83
C SER A 15 -27.56 -17.29 -17.62
N MET A 16 -26.87 -17.62 -18.70
CA MET A 16 -25.50 -18.14 -18.67
C MET A 16 -24.54 -17.06 -18.16
N SER A 17 -23.64 -17.42 -17.22
CA SER A 17 -22.65 -16.47 -16.72
C SER A 17 -21.71 -16.00 -17.84
N VAL A 18 -21.06 -14.85 -17.67
CA VAL A 18 -20.07 -14.34 -18.62
C VAL A 18 -18.93 -15.35 -18.80
N LEU A 19 -18.51 -16.02 -17.73
CA LEU A 19 -17.47 -17.06 -17.81
C LEU A 19 -17.88 -18.21 -18.73
N GLU A 20 -19.11 -18.69 -18.63
CA GLU A 20 -19.63 -19.75 -19.49
C GLU A 20 -19.82 -19.28 -20.94
N GLN A 21 -20.22 -18.02 -21.16
CA GLN A 21 -20.25 -17.42 -22.50
C GLN A 21 -18.84 -17.32 -23.11
N LEU A 22 -17.83 -16.94 -22.33
CA LEU A 22 -16.44 -16.88 -22.79
C LEU A 22 -15.89 -18.27 -23.16
N LYS A 23 -16.19 -19.30 -22.35
CA LYS A 23 -15.77 -20.69 -22.64
C LYS A 23 -16.29 -21.21 -23.98
N ALA A 24 -17.40 -20.67 -24.49
CA ALA A 24 -17.93 -21.05 -25.80
C ALA A 24 -17.11 -20.52 -26.98
N VAL A 25 -16.27 -19.50 -26.77
CA VAL A 25 -15.56 -18.77 -27.84
C VAL A 25 -14.05 -18.66 -27.63
N THR A 26 -13.58 -18.91 -26.41
CA THR A 26 -12.18 -18.82 -26.01
C THR A 26 -11.85 -19.92 -25.00
N THR A 27 -10.67 -20.52 -25.12
CA THR A 27 -10.20 -21.50 -24.13
C THR A 27 -9.74 -20.79 -22.86
N ILE A 28 -10.39 -21.09 -21.73
CA ILE A 28 -10.07 -20.46 -20.44
C ILE A 28 -8.94 -21.20 -19.73
N VAL A 29 -7.97 -20.42 -19.28
CA VAL A 29 -6.76 -20.85 -18.56
C VAL A 29 -6.75 -20.16 -17.19
N ALA A 30 -6.37 -20.87 -16.12
CA ALA A 30 -6.25 -20.27 -14.79
C ALA A 30 -4.82 -19.79 -14.51
N ASP A 31 -4.66 -18.54 -14.07
CA ASP A 31 -3.37 -17.96 -13.69
C ASP A 31 -3.17 -18.02 -12.17
N THR A 32 -2.78 -19.20 -11.66
CA THR A 32 -2.56 -19.42 -10.24
C THR A 32 -1.71 -20.65 -9.94
N GLY A 33 -0.97 -20.62 -8.83
CA GLY A 33 -0.35 -21.81 -8.23
C GLY A 33 -1.25 -22.53 -7.22
N ASP A 34 -2.40 -21.96 -6.87
CA ASP A 34 -3.39 -22.57 -5.98
C ASP A 34 -4.25 -23.58 -6.73
N PHE A 35 -3.82 -24.84 -6.72
CA PHE A 35 -4.52 -25.94 -7.41
C PHE A 35 -5.85 -26.35 -6.75
N GLU A 36 -6.23 -25.80 -5.58
CA GLU A 36 -7.60 -25.96 -5.07
C GLU A 36 -8.53 -24.93 -5.68
N ALA A 37 -8.09 -23.67 -5.82
CA ALA A 37 -8.85 -22.63 -6.50
C ALA A 37 -9.11 -22.96 -7.98
N ILE A 38 -8.20 -23.70 -8.63
CA ILE A 38 -8.37 -24.19 -10.01
C ILE A 38 -9.62 -25.08 -10.16
N LYS A 39 -9.94 -25.90 -9.14
CA LYS A 39 -11.07 -26.85 -9.21
C LYS A 39 -12.43 -26.17 -9.32
N GLU A 40 -12.54 -24.94 -8.80
CA GLU A 40 -13.79 -24.17 -8.78
C GLU A 40 -14.25 -23.82 -10.21
N PHE A 41 -13.35 -23.32 -11.05
CA PHE A 41 -13.69 -22.75 -12.35
C PHE A 41 -13.53 -23.71 -13.54
N ARG A 42 -12.93 -24.88 -13.31
CA ARG A 42 -12.69 -25.95 -14.31
C ARG A 42 -12.05 -25.41 -15.61
N PRO A 43 -10.87 -24.76 -15.53
CA PRO A 43 -10.16 -24.29 -16.72
C PRO A 43 -9.60 -25.47 -17.53
N THR A 44 -9.23 -25.21 -18.79
CA THR A 44 -8.60 -26.23 -19.65
C THR A 44 -7.11 -26.37 -19.35
N ASP A 45 -6.39 -25.23 -19.35
CA ASP A 45 -4.96 -25.15 -19.05
C ASP A 45 -4.76 -24.34 -17.75
N ALA A 46 -3.52 -24.29 -17.24
CA ALA A 46 -3.14 -23.39 -16.16
C ALA A 46 -1.74 -22.80 -16.37
N THR A 47 -1.50 -21.61 -15.83
CA THR A 47 -0.20 -20.96 -15.86
C THR A 47 0.33 -20.68 -14.46
N THR A 48 1.61 -20.98 -14.27
CA THR A 48 2.37 -20.51 -13.11
C THR A 48 3.46 -19.54 -13.57
N ASN A 49 4.04 -18.83 -12.60
CA ASN A 49 5.21 -17.96 -12.73
C ASN A 49 5.85 -17.83 -11.33
N PRO A 50 7.05 -17.23 -11.20
CA PRO A 50 7.73 -17.16 -9.92
C PRO A 50 6.93 -16.50 -8.79
N SER A 51 6.16 -15.44 -9.09
CA SER A 51 5.32 -14.76 -8.11
C SER A 51 4.18 -15.66 -7.61
N LEU A 52 3.56 -16.44 -8.51
CA LEU A 52 2.46 -17.36 -8.18
C LEU A 52 2.96 -18.57 -7.39
N ILE A 53 4.11 -19.13 -7.73
CA ILE A 53 4.72 -20.23 -6.96
C ILE A 53 5.11 -19.74 -5.57
N LEU A 54 5.69 -18.54 -5.45
CA LEU A 54 5.99 -17.93 -4.15
C LEU A 54 4.73 -17.73 -3.31
N ALA A 55 3.65 -17.23 -3.90
CA ALA A 55 2.38 -17.04 -3.21
C ALA A 55 1.79 -18.39 -2.74
N ALA A 56 1.76 -19.39 -3.62
CA ALA A 56 1.26 -20.72 -3.29
C ALA A 56 2.10 -21.42 -2.22
N SER A 57 3.42 -21.23 -2.24
CA SER A 57 4.35 -21.81 -1.24
C SER A 57 4.15 -21.25 0.17
N LYS A 58 3.39 -20.16 0.34
CA LYS A 58 3.03 -19.62 1.66
C LYS A 58 1.75 -20.21 2.23
N ILE A 59 1.03 -21.04 1.46
CA ILE A 59 -0.25 -21.60 1.89
C ILE A 59 -0.03 -22.91 2.65
N GLU A 60 -0.56 -23.02 3.86
CA GLU A 60 -0.32 -24.15 4.78
C GLU A 60 -0.66 -25.51 4.23
N LYS A 61 -1.78 -25.62 3.53
CA LYS A 61 -2.20 -26.85 2.85
C LYS A 61 -1.13 -27.42 1.91
N TYR A 62 -0.21 -26.59 1.40
CA TYR A 62 0.82 -26.98 0.43
C TYR A 62 2.18 -27.25 1.06
N SER A 63 2.30 -27.20 2.39
CA SER A 63 3.56 -27.50 3.11
C SER A 63 4.19 -28.83 2.68
N LYS A 64 3.36 -29.87 2.45
CA LYS A 64 3.83 -31.19 2.02
C LYS A 64 4.52 -31.16 0.65
N VAL A 65 4.08 -30.29 -0.26
CA VAL A 65 4.69 -30.13 -1.59
C VAL A 65 6.09 -29.52 -1.45
N ILE A 66 6.25 -28.57 -0.53
CA ILE A 66 7.52 -27.93 -0.21
C ILE A 66 8.47 -28.95 0.44
N ASP A 67 7.97 -29.75 1.37
CA ASP A 67 8.75 -30.80 2.04
C ASP A 67 9.26 -31.83 1.03
N GLN A 68 8.41 -32.26 0.07
CA GLN A 68 8.84 -33.13 -1.02
C GLN A 68 9.93 -32.52 -1.90
N ALA A 69 9.87 -31.21 -2.18
CA ALA A 69 10.92 -30.53 -2.93
C ALA A 69 12.25 -30.50 -2.17
N VAL A 70 12.20 -30.22 -0.87
CA VAL A 70 13.37 -30.19 0.03
C VAL A 70 13.99 -31.57 0.19
N ASP A 71 13.18 -32.61 0.42
CA ASP A 71 13.64 -33.99 0.59
C ASP A 71 14.29 -34.51 -0.69
N TYR A 72 13.68 -34.22 -1.84
CA TYR A 72 14.28 -34.52 -3.14
C TYR A 72 15.63 -33.82 -3.30
N ALA A 73 15.72 -32.51 -3.03
CA ALA A 73 16.96 -31.78 -3.18
C ALA A 73 18.09 -32.29 -2.25
N LYS A 74 17.76 -32.66 -1.00
CA LYS A 74 18.70 -33.29 -0.06
C LYS A 74 19.18 -34.65 -0.57
N SER A 75 18.32 -35.40 -1.28
CA SER A 75 18.69 -36.69 -1.88
C SER A 75 19.66 -36.55 -3.07
N ILE A 76 19.57 -35.45 -3.82
CA ILE A 76 20.47 -35.18 -4.96
C ILE A 76 21.80 -34.58 -4.48
N HIS A 77 21.75 -33.67 -3.50
CA HIS A 77 22.93 -32.96 -3.00
C HIS A 77 23.09 -33.16 -1.49
N ALA A 78 23.89 -34.15 -1.06
CA ALA A 78 23.98 -34.53 0.35
C ALA A 78 24.62 -33.46 1.27
N ASN A 79 25.51 -32.60 0.76
CA ASN A 79 26.36 -31.71 1.61
C ASN A 79 26.59 -30.29 1.07
N ASN A 80 25.79 -29.80 0.10
CA ASN A 80 25.88 -28.42 -0.38
C ASN A 80 24.54 -27.72 -0.26
N ALA A 81 24.40 -26.84 0.73
CA ALA A 81 23.16 -26.13 1.00
C ALA A 81 22.70 -25.24 -0.16
N ASN A 82 23.63 -24.62 -0.91
CA ASN A 82 23.28 -23.76 -2.05
C ASN A 82 22.77 -24.59 -3.24
N ASP A 83 23.39 -25.75 -3.50
CA ASP A 83 22.92 -26.67 -4.53
C ASP A 83 21.57 -27.29 -4.12
N GLN A 84 21.38 -27.62 -2.84
CA GLN A 84 20.09 -28.08 -2.31
C GLN A 84 18.99 -27.03 -2.51
N VAL A 85 19.26 -25.74 -2.24
CA VAL A 85 18.27 -24.68 -2.47
C VAL A 85 17.93 -24.57 -3.95
N THR A 86 18.94 -24.57 -4.82
CA THR A 86 18.75 -24.48 -6.28
C THR A 86 17.93 -25.65 -6.82
N GLU A 87 18.26 -26.88 -6.39
CA GLU A 87 17.54 -28.09 -6.78
C GLU A 87 16.11 -28.12 -6.20
N ALA A 88 15.93 -27.61 -4.98
CA ALA A 88 14.62 -27.52 -4.34
C ALA A 88 13.70 -26.54 -5.06
N VAL A 89 14.22 -25.38 -5.52
CA VAL A 89 13.44 -24.42 -6.33
C VAL A 89 12.96 -25.08 -7.61
N ASP A 90 13.86 -25.72 -8.35
CA ASP A 90 13.54 -26.42 -9.60
C ASP A 90 12.46 -27.49 -9.35
N ARG A 91 12.67 -28.33 -8.33
CA ARG A 91 11.74 -29.39 -7.97
C ARG A 91 10.38 -28.84 -7.54
N LEU A 92 10.35 -27.73 -6.83
CA LEU A 92 9.12 -27.13 -6.32
C LEU A 92 8.23 -26.63 -7.47
N PHE A 93 8.79 -25.97 -8.48
CA PHE A 93 8.06 -25.56 -9.68
C PHE A 93 7.40 -26.75 -10.38
N VAL A 94 8.17 -27.84 -10.54
CA VAL A 94 7.67 -29.08 -11.16
C VAL A 94 6.58 -29.73 -10.31
N LEU A 95 6.74 -29.77 -8.98
CA LEU A 95 5.73 -30.38 -8.10
C LEU A 95 4.42 -29.59 -8.08
N PHE A 96 4.46 -28.26 -8.11
CA PHE A 96 3.24 -27.46 -8.25
C PHE A 96 2.54 -27.73 -9.58
N GLY A 97 3.28 -27.75 -10.70
CA GLY A 97 2.65 -28.08 -11.97
C GLY A 97 2.15 -29.53 -12.03
N TYR A 98 2.82 -30.47 -11.36
CA TYR A 98 2.35 -31.84 -11.21
C TYR A 98 1.02 -31.92 -10.47
N GLU A 99 0.85 -31.19 -9.36
CA GLU A 99 -0.43 -31.13 -8.63
C GLU A 99 -1.53 -30.45 -9.47
N ILE A 100 -1.19 -29.39 -10.21
CA ILE A 100 -2.12 -28.72 -11.13
C ILE A 100 -2.61 -29.67 -12.24
N LEU A 101 -1.72 -30.45 -12.84
CA LEU A 101 -2.07 -31.37 -13.93
C LEU A 101 -3.02 -32.50 -13.52
N LYS A 102 -3.16 -32.79 -12.22
CA LYS A 102 -4.17 -33.72 -11.70
C LYS A 102 -5.58 -33.15 -11.73
N VAL A 103 -5.73 -31.82 -11.78
CA VAL A 103 -7.03 -31.14 -11.68
C VAL A 103 -7.46 -30.45 -12.97
N ILE A 104 -6.60 -30.40 -14.00
CA ILE A 104 -6.92 -29.86 -15.33
C ILE A 104 -6.77 -30.92 -16.43
N PRO A 105 -7.58 -30.85 -17.50
CA PRO A 105 -7.46 -31.78 -18.63
C PRO A 105 -6.30 -31.43 -19.58
N GLY A 106 -5.93 -30.16 -19.66
CA GLY A 106 -4.93 -29.64 -20.59
C GLY A 106 -3.55 -29.46 -19.96
N ARG A 107 -2.86 -28.38 -20.31
CA ARG A 107 -1.42 -28.17 -20.07
C ARG A 107 -1.14 -27.24 -18.90
N VAL A 108 0.06 -27.36 -18.32
CA VAL A 108 0.58 -26.40 -17.33
C VAL A 108 1.79 -25.65 -17.87
N SER A 109 1.80 -24.33 -17.72
CA SER A 109 3.01 -23.52 -17.98
C SER A 109 3.90 -23.46 -16.75
N THR A 110 5.18 -23.83 -16.90
CA THR A 110 6.21 -23.77 -15.86
C THR A 110 7.34 -22.87 -16.31
N GLU A 111 7.65 -21.82 -15.54
CA GLU A 111 8.57 -20.76 -15.96
C GLU A 111 10.01 -21.03 -15.54
N VAL A 112 10.92 -20.89 -16.51
CA VAL A 112 12.38 -20.91 -16.29
C VAL A 112 12.78 -19.71 -15.44
N ASP A 113 13.82 -19.88 -14.63
CA ASP A 113 14.37 -18.81 -13.80
C ASP A 113 14.66 -17.54 -14.61
N ALA A 114 14.01 -16.44 -14.25
CA ALA A 114 14.12 -15.17 -14.94
C ALA A 114 15.55 -14.60 -14.99
N ARG A 115 16.45 -15.03 -14.08
CA ARG A 115 17.88 -14.65 -14.13
C ARG A 115 18.59 -15.18 -15.38
N LEU A 116 18.03 -16.21 -16.03
CA LEU A 116 18.55 -16.80 -17.27
C LEU A 116 17.99 -16.12 -18.53
N SER A 117 17.16 -15.07 -18.42
CA SER A 117 16.46 -14.46 -19.56
C SER A 117 17.39 -13.92 -20.66
N PHE A 118 18.67 -13.69 -20.38
CA PHE A 118 19.67 -13.23 -21.35
C PHE A 118 20.75 -14.28 -21.63
N ASP A 119 20.54 -15.51 -21.20
CA ASP A 119 21.43 -16.66 -21.44
C ASP A 119 20.63 -17.78 -22.12
N ARG A 120 20.77 -17.84 -23.45
CA ARG A 120 20.07 -18.80 -24.31
C ARG A 120 20.37 -20.25 -23.90
N ASP A 121 21.64 -20.58 -23.74
CA ASP A 121 22.07 -21.96 -23.55
C ASP A 121 21.73 -22.45 -22.14
N ALA A 122 21.84 -21.59 -21.12
CA ALA A 122 21.37 -21.90 -19.78
C ALA A 122 19.84 -22.06 -19.71
N SER A 123 19.09 -21.24 -20.45
CA SER A 123 17.63 -21.37 -20.55
C SER A 123 17.21 -22.70 -21.17
N ILE A 124 17.86 -23.12 -22.26
CA ILE A 124 17.63 -24.44 -22.89
C ILE A 124 17.92 -25.56 -21.90
N LYS A 125 19.07 -25.52 -21.23
CA LYS A 125 19.46 -26.54 -20.25
C LYS A 125 18.45 -26.64 -19.10
N LYS A 126 17.96 -25.51 -18.59
CA LYS A 126 16.96 -25.48 -17.52
C LYS A 126 15.61 -26.02 -17.99
N ALA A 127 15.18 -25.66 -19.19
CA ALA A 127 13.95 -26.16 -19.81
C ALA A 127 13.94 -27.69 -19.94
N ILE A 128 15.03 -28.27 -20.48
CA ILE A 128 15.20 -29.71 -20.62
C ILE A 128 15.14 -30.38 -19.23
N LYS A 129 15.85 -29.82 -18.24
CA LYS A 129 15.83 -30.32 -16.86
C LYS A 129 14.41 -30.37 -16.27
N PHE A 130 13.58 -29.35 -16.49
CA PHE A 130 12.19 -29.35 -16.03
C PHE A 130 11.36 -30.44 -16.69
N VAL A 131 11.49 -30.63 -18.01
CA VAL A 131 10.76 -31.68 -18.73
C VAL A 131 11.17 -33.06 -18.22
N GLU A 132 12.48 -33.32 -18.04
CA GLU A 132 12.96 -34.59 -17.47
C GLU A 132 12.42 -34.83 -16.05
N MET A 133 12.30 -33.79 -15.23
CA MET A 133 11.71 -33.90 -13.89
C MET A 133 10.21 -34.24 -13.92
N TYR A 134 9.46 -33.71 -14.90
CA TYR A 134 8.07 -34.08 -15.14
C TYR A 134 7.94 -35.52 -15.64
N GLU A 135 8.78 -35.95 -16.58
CA GLU A 135 8.77 -37.31 -17.13
C GLU A 135 9.08 -38.35 -16.03
N LYS A 136 9.99 -38.03 -15.10
CA LYS A 136 10.24 -38.84 -13.90
C LYS A 136 9.03 -38.95 -12.95
N LEU A 137 8.09 -38.01 -13.04
CA LEU A 137 6.80 -38.07 -12.34
C LEU A 137 5.68 -38.72 -13.18
N GLY A 138 6.02 -39.30 -14.34
CA GLY A 138 5.06 -39.94 -15.24
C GLY A 138 4.23 -38.97 -16.07
N ILE A 139 4.63 -37.70 -16.18
CA ILE A 139 3.94 -36.69 -16.96
C ILE A 139 4.56 -36.59 -18.35
N SER A 140 3.74 -36.73 -19.40
CA SER A 140 4.19 -36.51 -20.78
C SER A 140 4.57 -35.05 -20.99
N ARG A 141 5.65 -34.81 -21.75
CA ARG A 141 6.06 -33.46 -22.18
C ARG A 141 4.97 -32.69 -22.92
N ASP A 142 4.03 -33.36 -23.58
CA ASP A 142 2.89 -32.72 -24.27
C ASP A 142 1.93 -31.99 -23.32
N ARG A 143 1.96 -32.33 -22.03
CA ARG A 143 1.19 -31.66 -20.97
C ARG A 143 1.90 -30.43 -20.41
N ILE A 144 3.12 -30.15 -20.84
CA ILE A 144 3.99 -29.09 -20.29
C ILE A 144 4.21 -27.99 -21.32
N LEU A 145 4.13 -26.74 -20.88
CA LEU A 145 4.62 -25.59 -21.61
C LEU A 145 5.79 -24.97 -20.83
N ILE A 146 6.98 -24.98 -21.40
CA ILE A 146 8.12 -24.28 -20.79
C ILE A 146 7.99 -22.79 -21.07
N LYS A 147 7.91 -22.01 -20.00
CA LYS A 147 7.66 -20.58 -20.08
C LYS A 147 8.97 -19.80 -19.98
N LEU A 148 9.20 -18.90 -20.94
CA LEU A 148 10.44 -18.14 -21.13
C LEU A 148 10.10 -16.65 -21.35
N ALA A 149 10.89 -15.75 -20.78
CA ALA A 149 10.76 -14.32 -21.07
C ALA A 149 11.04 -14.04 -22.55
N SER A 150 10.25 -13.17 -23.18
CA SER A 150 10.35 -12.84 -24.62
C SER A 150 11.48 -11.85 -24.94
N THR A 151 12.68 -12.10 -24.40
CA THR A 151 13.93 -11.50 -24.86
C THR A 151 14.35 -12.14 -26.18
N TRP A 152 15.33 -11.57 -26.89
CA TRP A 152 15.87 -12.22 -28.08
C TRP A 152 16.41 -13.61 -27.76
N GLU A 153 17.19 -13.72 -26.68
CA GLU A 153 17.82 -14.95 -26.22
C GLU A 153 16.78 -16.01 -25.79
N GLY A 154 15.70 -15.58 -25.14
CA GLY A 154 14.59 -16.46 -24.77
C GLY A 154 13.80 -16.98 -25.98
N ILE A 155 13.61 -16.15 -27.01
CA ILE A 155 12.97 -16.56 -28.28
C ILE A 155 13.85 -17.54 -29.06
N GLU A 156 15.17 -17.27 -29.14
CA GLU A 156 16.13 -18.21 -29.73
C GLU A 156 16.18 -19.54 -28.97
N ALA A 157 16.13 -19.51 -27.64
CA ALA A 157 16.06 -20.71 -26.81
C ALA A 157 14.79 -21.51 -27.12
N ALA A 158 13.63 -20.84 -27.21
CA ALA A 158 12.37 -21.48 -27.55
C ALA A 158 12.37 -22.10 -28.96
N ARG A 159 12.98 -21.43 -29.95
CA ARG A 159 13.13 -21.99 -31.31
C ARG A 159 13.84 -23.34 -31.29
N ILE A 160 14.94 -23.43 -30.55
CA ILE A 160 15.73 -24.67 -30.42
C ILE A 160 14.94 -25.73 -29.64
N LEU A 161 14.28 -25.35 -28.55
CA LEU A 161 13.47 -26.27 -27.74
C LEU A 161 12.32 -26.90 -28.54
N GLU A 162 11.60 -26.09 -29.33
CA GLU A 162 10.50 -26.55 -30.18
C GLU A 162 11.01 -27.44 -31.31
N LYS A 163 12.02 -26.98 -32.05
CA LYS A 163 12.50 -27.64 -33.27
C LYS A 163 13.32 -28.89 -32.99
N ASP A 164 14.27 -28.81 -32.06
CA ASP A 164 15.32 -29.82 -31.88
C ASP A 164 15.01 -30.76 -30.70
N HIS A 165 14.19 -30.33 -29.73
CA HIS A 165 13.87 -31.12 -28.53
C HIS A 165 12.39 -31.53 -28.41
N ASN A 166 11.51 -31.02 -29.29
CA ASN A 166 10.06 -31.19 -29.18
C ASN A 166 9.54 -30.82 -27.78
N ILE A 167 9.98 -29.67 -27.28
CA ILE A 167 9.55 -29.08 -26.02
C ILE A 167 8.75 -27.82 -26.33
N HIS A 168 7.46 -27.85 -26.01
CA HIS A 168 6.56 -26.75 -26.31
C HIS A 168 6.76 -25.58 -25.37
N CYS A 169 6.81 -24.37 -25.93
CA CYS A 169 7.13 -23.14 -25.20
C CYS A 169 5.95 -22.17 -25.11
N ASN A 170 5.91 -21.45 -23.98
CA ASN A 170 5.06 -20.29 -23.74
C ASN A 170 5.94 -19.04 -23.58
N LEU A 171 5.90 -18.13 -24.56
CA LEU A 171 6.73 -16.92 -24.53
C LEU A 171 5.97 -15.80 -23.79
N THR A 172 6.46 -15.45 -22.61
CA THR A 172 5.82 -14.51 -21.65
C THR A 172 6.54 -13.16 -21.62
N LEU A 173 6.04 -12.21 -20.82
CA LEU A 173 6.56 -10.83 -20.78
C LEU A 173 6.64 -10.23 -22.19
N LEU A 174 5.60 -10.51 -22.98
CA LEU A 174 5.46 -10.03 -24.35
C LEU A 174 4.62 -8.76 -24.34
N PHE A 175 5.23 -7.66 -24.77
CA PHE A 175 4.66 -6.32 -24.71
C PHE A 175 4.60 -5.64 -26.08
N SER A 176 5.56 -5.93 -26.97
CA SER A 176 5.64 -5.31 -28.29
C SER A 176 5.24 -6.24 -29.43
N PHE A 177 4.85 -5.61 -30.53
CA PHE A 177 4.62 -6.29 -31.81
C PHE A 177 5.89 -6.99 -32.32
N ALA A 178 7.08 -6.41 -32.08
CA ALA A 178 8.35 -6.98 -32.52
C ALA A 178 8.60 -8.37 -31.88
N GLN A 179 8.32 -8.49 -30.58
CA GLN A 179 8.36 -9.77 -29.87
C GLN A 179 7.38 -10.78 -30.45
N ALA A 180 6.14 -10.36 -30.73
CA ALA A 180 5.15 -11.24 -31.32
C ALA A 180 5.60 -11.77 -32.71
N VAL A 181 6.13 -10.91 -33.59
CA VAL A 181 6.61 -11.39 -34.90
C VAL A 181 7.79 -12.36 -34.74
N ALA A 182 8.78 -12.02 -33.90
CA ALA A 182 9.92 -12.91 -33.65
C ALA A 182 9.49 -14.28 -33.12
N CYS A 183 8.52 -14.32 -32.19
CA CYS A 183 7.97 -15.58 -31.66
C CYS A 183 7.28 -16.41 -32.74
N ALA A 184 6.50 -15.76 -33.62
CA ALA A 184 5.82 -16.43 -34.72
C ALA A 184 6.80 -17.05 -35.72
N GLU A 185 7.86 -16.32 -36.08
CA GLU A 185 8.93 -16.80 -36.96
C GLU A 185 9.83 -17.85 -36.30
N ALA A 186 9.93 -17.84 -34.97
CA ALA A 186 10.58 -18.90 -34.20
C ALA A 186 9.77 -20.20 -34.14
N GLY A 187 8.49 -20.16 -34.54
CA GLY A 187 7.63 -21.34 -34.54
C GLY A 187 7.23 -21.82 -33.15
N VAL A 188 7.17 -20.91 -32.17
CA VAL A 188 6.80 -21.27 -30.79
C VAL A 188 5.33 -21.69 -30.70
N THR A 189 5.02 -22.60 -29.77
CA THR A 189 3.67 -23.13 -29.59
C THR A 189 2.70 -22.05 -29.12
N LEU A 190 3.09 -21.22 -28.17
CA LEU A 190 2.21 -20.24 -27.53
C LEU A 190 2.95 -18.96 -27.13
N ILE A 191 2.26 -17.83 -27.22
CA ILE A 191 2.68 -16.55 -26.65
C ILE A 191 1.68 -16.05 -25.62
N SER A 192 2.19 -15.37 -24.58
CA SER A 192 1.41 -14.70 -23.54
C SER A 192 1.62 -13.17 -23.61
N PRO A 193 0.96 -12.45 -24.53
CA PRO A 193 0.96 -10.98 -24.52
C PRO A 193 0.24 -10.43 -23.30
N PHE A 194 0.88 -9.49 -22.60
CA PHE A 194 0.35 -8.91 -21.36
C PHE A 194 -0.54 -7.71 -21.68
N VAL A 195 -1.73 -7.65 -21.07
CA VAL A 195 -2.70 -6.57 -21.27
C VAL A 195 -2.56 -5.52 -20.17
N GLY A 196 -2.87 -5.89 -18.93
CA GLY A 196 -2.96 -4.93 -17.83
C GLY A 196 -1.64 -4.24 -17.46
N ARG A 197 -0.48 -4.85 -17.71
CA ARG A 197 0.81 -4.16 -17.50
C ARG A 197 1.09 -3.08 -18.56
N ILE A 198 0.53 -3.20 -19.76
CA ILE A 198 0.57 -2.14 -20.78
C ILE A 198 -0.33 -1.00 -20.31
N LEU A 199 -1.54 -1.30 -19.85
CA LEU A 199 -2.44 -0.31 -19.25
C LEU A 199 -1.79 0.46 -18.10
N ASP A 200 -1.13 -0.24 -17.16
CA ASP A 200 -0.45 0.38 -16.02
C ASP A 200 0.59 1.43 -16.47
N TRP A 201 1.36 1.10 -17.52
CA TRP A 201 2.38 2.01 -18.05
C TRP A 201 1.75 3.26 -18.66
N HIS A 202 0.70 3.08 -19.47
CA HIS A 202 0.00 4.20 -20.11
C HIS A 202 -0.73 5.10 -19.10
N LYS A 203 -1.37 4.52 -18.08
CA LYS A 203 -2.00 5.28 -16.99
C LYS A 203 -0.99 6.11 -16.21
N LYS A 204 0.18 5.55 -15.93
CA LYS A 204 1.26 6.24 -15.21
C LYS A 204 1.84 7.40 -16.03
N ASN A 205 2.08 7.19 -17.32
CA ASN A 205 2.75 8.19 -18.16
C ASN A 205 1.79 9.23 -18.78
N ASN A 206 0.50 8.93 -18.87
CA ASN A 206 -0.52 9.84 -19.40
C ASN A 206 -1.74 9.91 -18.44
N PRO A 207 -1.56 10.51 -17.24
CA PRO A 207 -2.64 10.60 -16.25
C PRO A 207 -3.82 11.41 -16.79
N GLY A 208 -5.04 11.01 -16.44
CA GLY A 208 -6.28 11.69 -16.87
C GLY A 208 -6.87 11.21 -18.21
N THR A 209 -6.20 10.31 -18.92
CA THR A 209 -6.74 9.66 -20.13
C THR A 209 -7.62 8.47 -19.76
N SER A 210 -8.82 8.37 -20.34
CA SER A 210 -9.65 7.15 -20.24
C SER A 210 -9.15 6.09 -21.22
N TYR A 211 -9.10 4.85 -20.74
CA TYR A 211 -8.65 3.68 -21.48
C TYR A 211 -9.72 2.58 -21.45
N ASP A 212 -10.99 2.96 -21.45
CA ASP A 212 -12.08 2.02 -21.22
C ASP A 212 -12.34 1.12 -22.44
N GLY A 213 -12.55 -0.17 -22.18
CA GLY A 213 -12.90 -1.15 -23.20
C GLY A 213 -11.87 -1.24 -24.33
N ALA A 214 -12.34 -1.08 -25.58
CA ALA A 214 -11.50 -1.21 -26.77
C ALA A 214 -10.40 -0.14 -26.89
N ALA A 215 -10.47 0.94 -26.11
CA ALA A 215 -9.42 1.97 -26.05
C ALA A 215 -8.22 1.58 -25.17
N ASP A 216 -8.31 0.46 -24.46
CA ASP A 216 -7.21 -0.05 -23.64
C ASP A 216 -5.98 -0.40 -24.53
N PRO A 217 -4.79 0.16 -24.25
CA PRO A 217 -3.61 -0.04 -25.09
C PRO A 217 -3.12 -1.50 -25.08
N GLY A 218 -3.35 -2.25 -23.99
CA GLY A 218 -3.09 -3.68 -23.93
C GLY A 218 -4.07 -4.49 -24.77
N VAL A 219 -5.36 -4.14 -24.75
CA VAL A 219 -6.37 -4.75 -25.64
C VAL A 219 -6.04 -4.50 -27.10
N ILE A 220 -5.66 -3.26 -27.45
CA ILE A 220 -5.21 -2.88 -28.79
C ILE A 220 -3.99 -3.71 -29.21
N SER A 221 -3.00 -3.85 -28.33
CA SER A 221 -1.79 -4.63 -28.58
C SER A 221 -2.11 -6.10 -28.88
N VAL A 222 -2.88 -6.77 -28.02
CA VAL A 222 -3.26 -8.18 -28.24
C VAL A 222 -4.10 -8.35 -29.50
N THR A 223 -5.03 -7.43 -29.77
CA THR A 223 -5.85 -7.45 -30.98
C THR A 223 -4.99 -7.35 -32.25
N GLY A 224 -4.01 -6.44 -32.26
CA GLY A 224 -3.06 -6.30 -33.37
C GLY A 224 -2.23 -7.58 -33.60
N ILE A 225 -1.74 -8.19 -32.53
CA ILE A 225 -0.99 -9.45 -32.57
C ILE A 225 -1.85 -10.60 -33.10
N TYR A 226 -3.06 -10.78 -32.55
CA TYR A 226 -4.00 -11.80 -32.99
C TYR A 226 -4.31 -11.65 -34.49
N ASN A 227 -4.60 -10.42 -34.92
CA ASN A 227 -4.92 -10.13 -36.31
C ASN A 227 -3.77 -10.50 -37.25
N TYR A 228 -2.53 -10.12 -36.89
CA TYR A 228 -1.33 -10.48 -37.64
C TYR A 228 -1.15 -12.00 -37.76
N TYR A 229 -1.32 -12.71 -36.64
CA TYR A 229 -1.12 -14.16 -36.58
C TYR A 229 -2.11 -14.90 -37.49
N LYS A 230 -3.40 -14.57 -37.39
CA LYS A 230 -4.43 -15.23 -38.19
C LYS A 230 -4.40 -14.82 -39.66
N LYS A 231 -4.02 -13.57 -39.98
CA LYS A 231 -3.87 -13.09 -41.36
C LYS A 231 -2.77 -13.86 -42.11
N PHE A 232 -1.60 -14.02 -41.49
CA PHE A 232 -0.46 -14.65 -42.13
C PHE A 232 -0.34 -16.16 -41.85
N GLY A 233 -1.33 -16.75 -41.19
CA GLY A 233 -1.45 -18.19 -41.02
C GLY A 233 -0.46 -18.80 -40.01
N TYR A 234 0.07 -18.00 -39.08
CA TYR A 234 0.93 -18.49 -38.01
C TYR A 234 0.16 -19.43 -37.07
N LYS A 235 0.82 -20.52 -36.66
CA LYS A 235 0.21 -21.57 -35.83
C LYS A 235 0.36 -21.32 -34.33
N THR A 236 1.27 -20.43 -33.95
CA THR A 236 1.45 -19.99 -32.57
C THR A 236 0.13 -19.52 -31.98
N VAL A 237 -0.21 -20.04 -30.81
CA VAL A 237 -1.43 -19.72 -30.07
C VAL A 237 -1.27 -18.38 -29.36
N VAL A 238 -2.28 -17.52 -29.45
CA VAL A 238 -2.29 -16.23 -28.75
C VAL A 238 -3.07 -16.35 -27.44
N MET A 239 -2.39 -16.19 -26.30
CA MET A 239 -3.01 -16.24 -24.98
C MET A 239 -2.94 -14.88 -24.26
N GLY A 240 -4.02 -14.11 -24.25
CA GLY A 240 -4.05 -12.85 -23.49
C GLY A 240 -3.81 -13.09 -22.00
N ALA A 241 -2.98 -12.27 -21.36
CA ALA A 241 -2.54 -12.47 -19.98
C ALA A 241 -2.46 -11.16 -19.17
N SER A 242 -2.35 -11.29 -17.84
CA SER A 242 -2.11 -10.17 -16.90
C SER A 242 -3.18 -9.08 -16.88
N PHE A 243 -4.45 -9.47 -16.84
CA PHE A 243 -5.61 -8.55 -16.77
C PHE A 243 -5.68 -7.74 -15.47
N ARG A 244 -6.24 -6.53 -15.52
CA ARG A 244 -6.63 -5.72 -14.34
C ARG A 244 -8.11 -5.77 -14.04
N ASN A 245 -8.95 -5.98 -15.05
CA ASN A 245 -10.40 -5.95 -14.91
C ASN A 245 -11.10 -6.85 -15.94
N THR A 246 -12.37 -7.16 -15.70
CA THR A 246 -13.17 -8.01 -16.60
C THR A 246 -13.52 -7.35 -17.93
N GLY A 247 -13.44 -6.01 -18.04
CA GLY A 247 -13.64 -5.28 -19.28
C GLY A 247 -12.60 -5.63 -20.34
N GLU A 248 -11.32 -5.64 -19.97
CA GLU A 248 -10.22 -6.08 -20.85
C GLU A 248 -10.44 -7.51 -21.39
N ILE A 249 -10.91 -8.42 -20.53
CA ILE A 249 -11.16 -9.82 -20.88
C ILE A 249 -12.32 -9.92 -21.88
N LYS A 250 -13.42 -9.21 -21.61
CA LYS A 250 -14.60 -9.16 -22.49
C LYS A 250 -14.25 -8.58 -23.87
N GLU A 251 -13.35 -7.60 -23.93
CA GLU A 251 -12.88 -7.01 -25.19
C GLU A 251 -11.96 -7.92 -26.01
N LEU A 252 -11.48 -9.02 -25.43
CA LEU A 252 -10.69 -10.04 -26.12
C LEU A 252 -11.44 -11.37 -26.30
N ALA A 253 -12.77 -11.38 -26.12
CA ALA A 253 -13.59 -12.56 -26.38
C ALA A 253 -13.43 -13.04 -27.84
N GLY A 254 -13.07 -14.31 -28.02
CA GLY A 254 -12.70 -14.90 -29.31
C GLY A 254 -11.19 -15.02 -29.56
N CYS A 255 -10.35 -14.53 -28.63
CA CYS A 255 -8.93 -14.90 -28.60
C CYS A 255 -8.78 -16.42 -28.43
N ASP A 256 -7.64 -16.99 -28.82
CA ASP A 256 -7.45 -18.44 -28.75
C ASP A 256 -7.58 -18.93 -27.30
N LEU A 257 -6.77 -18.33 -26.42
CA LEU A 257 -6.74 -18.58 -24.99
C LEU A 257 -6.77 -17.25 -24.21
N LEU A 258 -7.28 -17.29 -22.98
CA LEU A 258 -7.13 -16.20 -22.00
C LEU A 258 -6.75 -16.81 -20.65
N THR A 259 -5.61 -16.37 -20.09
CA THR A 259 -5.21 -16.77 -18.74
C THR A 259 -5.62 -15.72 -17.72
N ILE A 260 -6.47 -16.13 -16.77
CA ILE A 260 -7.25 -15.23 -15.91
C ILE A 260 -7.02 -15.63 -14.45
N SER A 261 -6.84 -14.62 -13.57
CA SER A 261 -6.68 -14.85 -12.15
C SER A 261 -7.97 -15.38 -11.50
N PRO A 262 -7.90 -16.15 -10.40
CA PRO A 262 -9.09 -16.65 -9.72
C PRO A 262 -10.10 -15.55 -9.31
N ALA A 263 -9.62 -14.36 -8.94
CA ALA A 263 -10.48 -13.23 -8.59
C ALA A 263 -11.33 -12.78 -9.80
N LEU A 264 -10.71 -12.56 -10.96
CA LEU A 264 -11.41 -12.16 -12.17
C LEU A 264 -12.28 -13.30 -12.74
N LEU A 265 -11.86 -14.56 -12.60
CA LEU A 265 -12.71 -15.72 -12.95
C LEU A 265 -14.01 -15.72 -12.12
N LYS A 266 -13.91 -15.44 -10.82
CA LYS A 266 -15.07 -15.33 -9.94
C LYS A 266 -16.00 -14.18 -10.32
N GLU A 267 -15.45 -13.02 -10.68
CA GLU A 267 -16.24 -11.88 -11.16
C GLU A 267 -16.99 -12.21 -12.46
N LEU A 268 -16.32 -12.87 -13.41
CA LEU A 268 -16.93 -13.31 -14.68
C LEU A 268 -18.01 -14.37 -14.44
N ASP A 269 -17.80 -15.27 -13.49
CA ASP A 269 -18.79 -16.30 -13.16
C ASP A 269 -20.01 -15.71 -12.42
N SER A 270 -19.81 -14.63 -11.68
CA SER A 270 -20.88 -13.93 -10.96
C SER A 270 -21.68 -12.95 -11.84
N SER A 271 -21.19 -12.64 -13.04
CA SER A 271 -21.83 -11.71 -13.97
C SER A 271 -22.69 -12.45 -15.00
N ASN A 272 -23.88 -11.92 -15.28
CA ASN A 272 -24.80 -12.42 -16.31
C ASN A 272 -24.91 -11.47 -17.51
N ASP A 273 -23.93 -10.58 -17.69
CA ASP A 273 -23.90 -9.68 -18.84
C ASP A 273 -23.79 -10.48 -20.14
N ASN A 274 -24.41 -10.00 -21.21
CA ASN A 274 -24.17 -10.57 -22.53
C ASN A 274 -22.83 -10.06 -23.07
N ILE A 275 -21.96 -10.95 -23.52
CA ILE A 275 -20.74 -10.57 -24.24
C ILE A 275 -20.94 -10.65 -25.75
N SER A 276 -20.15 -9.86 -26.48
CA SER A 276 -20.02 -9.99 -27.94
C SER A 276 -18.66 -10.58 -28.28
N ILE A 277 -18.59 -11.38 -29.35
CA ILE A 277 -17.33 -11.89 -29.87
C ILE A 277 -16.60 -10.73 -30.54
N LYS A 278 -15.37 -10.46 -30.10
CA LYS A 278 -14.55 -9.33 -30.55
C LYS A 278 -13.50 -9.75 -31.56
N LEU A 279 -12.92 -10.94 -31.37
CA LEU A 279 -11.87 -11.46 -32.23
C LEU A 279 -12.37 -12.66 -33.02
N THR A 280 -12.20 -12.62 -34.35
CA THR A 280 -12.48 -13.77 -35.22
C THR A 280 -11.37 -13.91 -36.26
N SER A 281 -11.08 -15.15 -36.66
CA SER A 281 -10.09 -15.41 -37.71
C SER A 281 -10.48 -14.81 -39.07
N GLU A 282 -11.77 -14.65 -39.34
CA GLU A 282 -12.26 -14.00 -40.55
C GLU A 282 -11.93 -12.50 -40.57
N ASN A 283 -12.29 -11.77 -39.51
CA ASN A 283 -11.99 -10.34 -39.39
C ASN A 283 -10.47 -10.09 -39.41
N ALA A 284 -9.70 -10.95 -38.75
CA ALA A 284 -8.26 -10.86 -38.74
C ALA A 284 -7.63 -10.97 -40.13
N ARG A 285 -8.11 -11.90 -40.99
CA ARG A 285 -7.61 -12.05 -42.37
C ARG A 285 -7.87 -10.81 -43.24
N ASN A 286 -8.93 -10.07 -42.93
CA ASN A 286 -9.29 -8.83 -43.62
C ASN A 286 -8.61 -7.57 -43.04
N SER A 287 -7.74 -7.71 -42.03
CA SER A 287 -7.02 -6.57 -41.44
C SER A 287 -5.97 -5.99 -42.40
N ASN A 288 -5.63 -4.70 -42.24
CA ASN A 288 -4.68 -3.98 -43.11
C ASN A 288 -3.19 -4.17 -42.74
N VAL A 289 -2.86 -5.05 -41.78
CA VAL A 289 -1.48 -5.23 -41.31
C VAL A 289 -0.58 -5.87 -42.38
N GLU A 290 0.63 -5.37 -42.55
CA GLU A 290 1.61 -5.90 -43.51
C GLU A 290 2.56 -6.91 -42.87
N LYS A 291 3.07 -7.85 -43.68
CA LYS A 291 4.01 -8.88 -43.20
C LYS A 291 5.40 -8.27 -43.06
N ILE A 292 6.00 -8.42 -41.88
CA ILE A 292 7.38 -8.02 -41.61
C ILE A 292 8.19 -9.25 -41.17
N SER A 293 9.51 -9.16 -41.28
CA SER A 293 10.42 -10.22 -40.83
C SER A 293 11.43 -9.70 -39.81
N MET A 294 11.83 -10.56 -38.89
CA MET A 294 12.49 -10.19 -37.65
C MET A 294 13.84 -10.91 -37.52
N ASN A 295 14.92 -10.24 -37.92
CA ASN A 295 16.27 -10.61 -37.50
C ASN A 295 16.64 -9.88 -36.18
N GLU A 296 17.75 -10.26 -35.57
CA GLU A 296 18.16 -9.72 -34.26
C GLU A 296 18.27 -8.18 -34.26
N LYS A 297 18.85 -7.60 -35.32
CA LYS A 297 19.06 -6.15 -35.41
C LYS A 297 17.73 -5.41 -35.50
N VAL A 298 16.82 -5.91 -36.33
CA VAL A 298 15.47 -5.34 -36.49
C VAL A 298 14.67 -5.51 -35.20
N PHE A 299 14.75 -6.69 -34.55
CA PHE A 299 14.11 -6.95 -33.27
C PHE A 299 14.55 -5.96 -32.20
N ARG A 300 15.86 -5.84 -31.97
CA ARG A 300 16.40 -4.97 -30.94
C ARG A 300 16.06 -3.50 -31.22
N TRP A 301 16.11 -3.08 -32.48
CA TRP A 301 15.72 -1.72 -32.87
C TRP A 301 14.23 -1.46 -32.61
N MET A 302 13.34 -2.30 -33.12
CA MET A 302 11.90 -2.12 -32.94
C MET A 302 11.46 -2.22 -31.48
N LEU A 303 12.09 -3.10 -30.70
CA LEU A 303 11.84 -3.18 -29.26
C LEU A 303 12.33 -1.91 -28.54
N ASN A 304 13.50 -1.39 -28.91
CA ASN A 304 14.05 -0.16 -28.32
C ASN A 304 13.17 1.08 -28.61
N GLU A 305 12.62 1.18 -29.81
CA GLU A 305 11.69 2.27 -30.18
C GLU A 305 10.36 2.21 -29.40
N ASP A 306 9.98 1.02 -28.93
CA ASP A 306 8.83 0.84 -28.03
C ASP A 306 9.29 0.98 -26.57
N GLN A 307 9.30 2.23 -26.08
CA GLN A 307 9.72 2.56 -24.71
C GLN A 307 8.96 1.73 -23.66
N MET A 308 7.64 1.61 -23.81
CA MET A 308 6.79 0.86 -22.89
C MET A 308 7.23 -0.60 -22.82
N ALA A 309 7.38 -1.25 -23.97
CA ALA A 309 7.76 -2.65 -24.03
C ALA A 309 9.17 -2.88 -23.48
N THR A 310 10.13 -2.01 -23.78
CA THR A 310 11.50 -2.08 -23.25
C THR A 310 11.51 -1.99 -21.72
N GLU A 311 10.82 -1.00 -21.16
CA GLU A 311 10.75 -0.81 -19.72
C GLU A 311 10.02 -1.98 -19.03
N LYS A 312 8.88 -2.42 -19.57
CA LYS A 312 8.06 -3.48 -18.96
C LYS A 312 8.66 -4.87 -19.07
N LEU A 313 9.37 -5.20 -20.15
CA LEU A 313 10.17 -6.42 -20.24
C LEU A 313 11.26 -6.43 -19.17
N SER A 314 12.02 -5.34 -19.08
CA SER A 314 13.12 -5.17 -18.13
C SER A 314 12.62 -5.23 -16.66
N GLU A 315 11.52 -4.54 -16.36
CA GLU A 315 10.87 -4.56 -15.05
C GLU A 315 10.34 -5.96 -14.69
N GLY A 316 9.67 -6.63 -15.63
CA GLY A 316 9.12 -7.96 -15.42
C GLY A 316 10.19 -9.00 -15.04
N ILE A 317 11.31 -9.01 -15.76
CA ILE A 317 12.44 -9.90 -15.47
C ILE A 317 12.99 -9.66 -14.06
N ARG A 318 13.21 -8.38 -13.69
CA ARG A 318 13.71 -8.03 -12.34
C ARG A 318 12.76 -8.49 -11.24
N ASN A 319 11.45 -8.28 -11.43
CA ASN A 319 10.45 -8.65 -10.44
C ASN A 319 10.39 -10.18 -10.24
N PHE A 320 10.41 -10.96 -11.32
CA PHE A 320 10.43 -12.42 -11.22
C PHE A 320 11.73 -12.98 -10.64
N ALA A 321 12.89 -12.35 -10.92
CA ALA A 321 14.14 -12.68 -10.27
C ALA A 321 14.11 -12.38 -8.77
N ALA A 322 13.50 -11.26 -8.36
CA ALA A 322 13.35 -10.89 -6.96
C ALA A 322 12.45 -11.88 -6.20
N ASP A 323 11.35 -12.34 -6.81
CA ASP A 323 10.48 -13.34 -6.20
C ASP A 323 11.12 -14.72 -6.12
N SER A 324 11.95 -15.10 -7.11
CA SER A 324 12.75 -16.32 -7.04
C SER A 324 13.73 -16.31 -5.87
N LYS A 325 14.39 -15.17 -5.60
CA LYS A 325 15.25 -15.01 -4.41
C LYS A 325 14.49 -15.17 -3.10
N LYS A 326 13.26 -14.65 -3.01
CA LYS A 326 12.41 -14.85 -1.82
C LYS A 326 12.07 -16.34 -1.62
N LEU A 327 11.82 -17.06 -2.71
CA LEU A 327 11.56 -18.49 -2.67
C LEU A 327 12.81 -19.30 -2.26
N GLU A 328 14.00 -18.92 -2.74
CA GLU A 328 15.27 -19.50 -2.30
C GLU A 328 15.45 -19.34 -0.79
N THR A 329 15.18 -18.15 -0.25
CA THR A 329 15.23 -17.89 1.19
C THR A 329 14.27 -18.80 1.96
N LEU A 330 13.03 -18.94 1.47
CA LEU A 330 12.03 -19.84 2.06
C LEU A 330 12.54 -21.28 2.11
N LEU A 331 13.08 -21.79 1.00
CA LEU A 331 13.57 -23.15 0.91
C LEU A 331 14.84 -23.37 1.73
N LYS A 332 15.72 -22.37 1.81
CA LYS A 332 16.92 -22.42 2.65
C LYS A 332 16.56 -22.58 4.13
N GLU A 333 15.55 -21.84 4.61
CA GLU A 333 15.05 -22.00 5.99
C GLU A 333 14.43 -23.39 6.23
N ARG A 334 13.66 -23.89 5.25
CA ARG A 334 13.03 -25.22 5.34
C ARG A 334 14.06 -26.36 5.31
N ILE A 335 15.09 -26.26 4.47
CA ILE A 335 16.23 -27.19 4.41
C ILE A 335 16.94 -27.26 5.76
N ALA A 336 17.13 -26.12 6.42
CA ALA A 336 17.77 -26.00 7.73
C ALA A 336 16.93 -26.53 8.92
N GLY A 337 15.76 -27.15 8.67
CA GLY A 337 14.95 -27.81 9.70
C GLY A 337 14.12 -26.85 10.57
N LYS A 338 13.96 -25.58 10.16
CA LYS A 338 13.09 -24.63 10.86
C LYS A 338 11.61 -24.92 10.53
N ASN A 339 10.76 -24.97 11.56
CA ASN A 339 9.33 -25.23 11.34
C ASN A 339 8.63 -23.95 10.85
N PHE A 340 8.26 -23.94 9.57
CA PHE A 340 7.95 -22.73 8.80
C PHE A 340 6.62 -22.09 9.19
N PHE A 341 5.60 -22.84 9.62
CA PHE A 341 4.33 -22.23 10.09
C PHE A 341 4.50 -21.44 11.39
N HIS A 342 5.40 -21.87 12.25
CA HIS A 342 5.71 -21.14 13.48
C HIS A 342 6.54 -19.87 13.21
N VAL A 343 7.33 -19.87 12.12
CA VAL A 343 8.15 -18.74 11.65
C VAL A 343 7.37 -17.80 10.73
N LEU A 344 6.40 -18.27 9.95
CA LEU A 344 5.51 -17.43 9.13
C LEU A 344 4.40 -16.81 9.96
N VAL A 345 3.81 -17.51 10.93
CA VAL A 345 2.84 -16.86 11.83
C VAL A 345 3.54 -15.85 12.72
N SER A 346 4.81 -16.08 13.08
CA SER A 346 5.62 -15.04 13.74
C SER A 346 6.09 -13.96 12.78
N LYS A 347 6.60 -14.25 11.57
CA LYS A 347 7.12 -13.24 10.62
C LYS A 347 6.03 -12.53 9.81
N SER A 348 4.95 -13.16 9.38
CA SER A 348 3.85 -12.47 8.66
C SER A 348 3.03 -11.57 9.59
N SER A 349 2.94 -11.89 10.89
CA SER A 349 2.35 -11.00 11.88
C SER A 349 3.37 -9.98 12.42
N GLN A 350 4.66 -10.31 12.53
CA GLN A 350 5.70 -9.35 12.95
C GLN A 350 6.11 -8.37 11.84
N ASP A 351 6.29 -8.81 10.58
CA ASP A 351 6.60 -7.94 9.42
C ASP A 351 5.47 -6.93 9.15
N GLU A 352 4.22 -7.32 9.45
CA GLU A 352 3.07 -6.42 9.35
C GLU A 352 3.20 -5.21 10.31
N TYR A 353 3.85 -5.40 11.46
CA TYR A 353 4.12 -4.36 12.44
C TYR A 353 5.56 -3.86 12.44
N GLN A 354 6.42 -4.39 11.56
CA GLN A 354 7.76 -3.87 11.39
C GLN A 354 7.70 -2.46 10.82
N SER A 355 8.25 -1.54 11.60
CA SER A 355 8.34 -0.15 11.21
C SER A 355 9.71 0.38 11.60
N VAL A 356 10.26 1.20 10.70
CA VAL A 356 11.28 2.19 11.03
C VAL A 356 10.66 3.53 10.68
N TYR A 357 10.87 4.53 11.52
CA TYR A 357 10.50 5.90 11.21
C TYR A 357 11.46 6.87 11.88
N LEU A 358 11.48 8.09 11.34
CA LEU A 358 12.20 9.19 11.94
C LEU A 358 11.22 10.04 12.75
N SER A 359 11.65 10.50 13.92
CA SER A 359 10.93 11.47 14.74
C SER A 359 11.85 12.61 15.14
N ILE A 360 11.28 13.69 15.64
CA ILE A 360 12.02 14.80 16.24
C ILE A 360 11.85 14.72 17.75
N ASN A 361 12.95 14.60 18.49
CA ASN A 361 12.90 14.56 19.95
C ASN A 361 12.34 15.91 20.47
N PRO A 362 11.30 15.94 21.32
CA PRO A 362 10.66 17.18 21.72
C PRO A 362 11.51 18.01 22.71
N ILE A 363 12.54 17.43 23.35
CA ILE A 363 13.38 18.12 24.33
C ILE A 363 14.57 18.80 23.65
N ASN A 364 15.35 18.03 22.89
CA ASN A 364 16.63 18.49 22.32
C ASN A 364 16.60 18.66 20.81
N HIS A 365 15.49 18.28 20.17
CA HIS A 365 15.26 18.46 18.75
C HIS A 365 16.20 17.69 17.82
N ASN A 366 16.85 16.65 18.34
CA ASN A 366 17.58 15.73 17.50
C ASN A 366 16.61 14.87 16.71
N VAL A 367 16.98 14.58 15.46
CA VAL A 367 16.35 13.51 14.69
C VAL A 367 16.63 12.20 15.41
N GLU A 368 15.59 11.41 15.60
CA GLU A 368 15.66 10.07 16.20
C GLU A 368 15.22 9.03 15.18
N VAL A 369 15.87 7.87 15.24
CA VAL A 369 15.40 6.68 14.53
C VAL A 369 14.71 5.76 15.52
N ASN A 370 13.51 5.32 15.15
CA ASN A 370 12.65 4.48 15.97
C ASN A 370 12.32 3.22 15.19
N TRP A 371 12.21 2.09 15.88
CA TRP A 371 11.82 0.84 15.26
C TRP A 371 10.99 -0.06 16.16
N PHE A 372 10.09 -0.81 15.54
CA PHE A 372 9.25 -1.80 16.20
C PHE A 372 9.37 -3.16 15.53
N ASN A 373 9.33 -4.22 16.33
CA ASN A 373 9.25 -5.63 15.92
C ASN A 373 10.34 -6.10 14.93
N MET A 374 11.54 -5.55 15.01
CA MET A 374 12.69 -5.96 14.20
C MET A 374 13.21 -7.34 14.60
N ASP A 375 13.56 -8.15 13.60
CA ASP A 375 14.30 -9.40 13.81
C ASP A 375 15.81 -9.11 13.79
N VAL A 376 16.39 -8.91 14.98
CA VAL A 376 17.80 -8.52 15.13
C VAL A 376 18.76 -9.69 15.31
N ASN A 377 18.23 -10.89 15.61
CA ASN A 377 19.06 -12.06 15.93
C ASN A 377 19.58 -12.79 14.69
N ILE A 378 18.95 -12.58 13.54
CA ILE A 378 19.22 -13.36 12.33
C ILE A 378 20.01 -12.55 11.29
N THR A 379 19.95 -11.21 11.30
CA THR A 379 20.35 -10.43 10.12
C THR A 379 21.17 -9.14 10.37
N GLN A 380 21.55 -8.84 11.63
CA GLN A 380 22.24 -7.59 12.02
C GLN A 380 21.80 -6.35 11.21
N PRO A 381 20.51 -5.96 11.29
CA PRO A 381 20.00 -4.91 10.42
C PRO A 381 20.65 -3.55 10.75
N THR A 382 21.16 -2.88 9.72
CA THR A 382 21.78 -1.57 9.80
C THR A 382 20.83 -0.52 9.27
N VAL A 383 20.61 0.55 10.02
CA VAL A 383 19.88 1.73 9.54
C VAL A 383 20.86 2.83 9.14
N LEU A 384 20.66 3.36 7.93
CA LEU A 384 21.36 4.52 7.42
C LEU A 384 20.40 5.71 7.36
N ILE A 385 20.86 6.90 7.70
CA ILE A 385 20.17 8.16 7.44
C ILE A 385 20.98 8.98 6.46
N THR A 386 20.29 9.51 5.45
CA THR A 386 20.88 10.22 4.32
C THR A 386 20.07 11.48 4.00
N ASN A 387 20.69 12.43 3.28
CA ASN A 387 20.04 13.66 2.82
C ASN A 387 19.25 13.49 1.50
N ALA A 388 19.21 12.30 0.91
CA ALA A 388 18.47 11.97 -0.31
C ALA A 388 18.15 10.47 -0.34
N ALA A 389 17.17 10.06 -1.15
CA ALA A 389 16.79 8.65 -1.25
C ALA A 389 17.96 7.77 -1.73
N VAL A 390 18.18 6.63 -1.07
CA VAL A 390 19.17 5.64 -1.50
C VAL A 390 18.50 4.61 -2.41
N ILE A 391 18.93 4.57 -3.67
CA ILE A 391 18.38 3.63 -4.68
C ILE A 391 19.18 2.32 -4.69
N ASN A 392 20.48 2.42 -4.45
CA ASN A 392 21.38 1.27 -4.33
C ASN A 392 22.48 1.62 -3.33
N ALA A 393 22.90 0.65 -2.54
CA ALA A 393 23.96 0.81 -1.53
C ALA A 393 24.95 -0.34 -1.69
N SER A 394 26.22 -0.02 -1.91
CA SER A 394 27.32 -0.97 -1.85
C SER A 394 28.30 -0.61 -0.74
N VAL A 395 28.95 -1.61 -0.16
CA VAL A 395 30.00 -1.42 0.84
C VAL A 395 31.35 -1.64 0.17
N GLU A 396 32.19 -0.61 0.20
CA GLU A 396 33.62 -0.74 -0.13
C GLU A 396 34.41 -0.84 1.19
N ALA A 397 35.41 -1.72 1.20
CA ALA A 397 36.31 -1.84 2.34
C ALA A 397 37.37 -0.73 2.26
N ASP A 398 37.35 0.22 3.19
CA ASP A 398 38.35 1.29 3.29
C ASP A 398 38.97 1.27 4.69
N GLN A 399 40.25 0.89 4.78
CA GLN A 399 41.04 0.87 6.03
C GLN A 399 40.33 0.19 7.23
N GLY A 400 39.60 -0.90 6.99
CA GLY A 400 38.90 -1.66 8.04
C GLY A 400 37.56 -1.04 8.49
N LYS A 401 37.04 -0.03 7.78
CA LYS A 401 35.68 0.49 7.95
C LYS A 401 34.86 0.27 6.68
N ASN A 402 33.57 -0.01 6.87
CA ASN A 402 32.61 -0.09 5.77
C ASN A 402 32.38 1.34 5.23
N ARG A 403 32.70 1.57 3.95
CA ARG A 403 32.36 2.81 3.27
C ARG A 403 31.14 2.56 2.38
N TRP A 404 30.04 3.21 2.70
CA TRP A 404 28.84 3.17 1.85
C TRP A 404 29.04 4.01 0.59
N VAL A 405 28.83 3.40 -0.56
CA VAL A 405 28.79 4.07 -1.86
C VAL A 405 27.35 4.07 -2.33
N PHE A 406 26.84 5.26 -2.63
CA PHE A 406 25.51 5.48 -3.17
C PHE A 406 25.63 5.90 -4.64
N ASN A 407 24.73 5.41 -5.49
CA ASN A 407 24.77 5.68 -6.93
C ASN A 407 24.22 7.07 -7.32
N ASN A 408 24.04 7.97 -6.37
CA ASN A 408 23.49 9.33 -6.54
C ASN A 408 24.11 10.32 -5.54
N ASP A 409 23.67 11.58 -5.54
CA ASP A 409 24.16 12.65 -4.66
C ASP A 409 23.81 12.47 -3.17
N ALA A 410 23.37 11.27 -2.74
CA ALA A 410 23.09 10.98 -1.35
C ALA A 410 24.37 10.98 -0.50
N LYS A 411 24.28 11.58 0.68
CA LYS A 411 25.34 11.67 1.68
C LYS A 411 24.88 10.97 2.96
N LEU A 412 25.72 10.09 3.48
CA LEU A 412 25.50 9.44 4.78
C LEU A 412 25.61 10.50 5.89
N LEU A 413 24.57 10.60 6.70
CA LEU A 413 24.50 11.49 7.86
C LEU A 413 24.62 10.70 9.18
N PHE A 414 24.08 9.49 9.21
CA PHE A 414 24.09 8.64 10.40
C PHE A 414 24.00 7.15 10.02
N GLU A 415 24.62 6.30 10.81
CA GLU A 415 24.59 4.83 10.67
C GLU A 415 24.49 4.18 12.05
N SER A 416 23.66 3.14 12.18
CA SER A 416 23.65 2.29 13.37
C SER A 416 23.14 0.88 13.10
N ILE A 417 23.71 -0.09 13.81
CA ILE A 417 23.22 -1.48 13.84
C ILE A 417 22.12 -1.58 14.89
N LEU A 418 20.94 -2.06 14.51
CA LEU A 418 19.82 -2.27 15.42
C LEU A 418 20.06 -3.53 16.25
N LYS A 419 20.23 -3.37 17.57
CA LYS A 419 20.58 -4.47 18.50
C LYS A 419 19.38 -5.08 19.21
N THR A 420 18.21 -4.45 19.15
CA THR A 420 17.00 -4.86 19.86
C THR A 420 15.82 -4.93 18.92
N SER A 421 14.80 -5.72 19.24
CA SER A 421 13.60 -5.83 18.40
C SER A 421 12.77 -4.54 18.38
N ASN A 422 12.79 -3.79 19.47
CA ASN A 422 12.17 -2.47 19.56
C ASN A 422 13.19 -1.49 20.13
N GLY A 423 13.18 -0.27 19.63
CA GLY A 423 14.03 0.77 20.21
C GLY A 423 13.83 2.14 19.60
N ARG A 424 14.56 3.08 20.18
CA ARG A 424 14.68 4.48 19.81
C ARG A 424 16.14 4.87 19.98
N LEU A 425 16.68 5.60 19.03
CA LEU A 425 18.06 6.07 19.08
C LEU A 425 18.15 7.50 18.57
N SER A 426 18.78 8.38 19.35
CA SER A 426 19.08 9.75 18.93
C SER A 426 20.30 9.77 18.03
N THR A 427 20.19 10.48 16.89
CA THR A 427 21.22 10.46 15.84
C THR A 427 22.29 11.53 16.04
N GLY A 428 22.04 12.52 16.91
CA GLY A 428 22.84 13.73 17.04
C GLY A 428 22.65 14.75 15.91
N ILE A 429 21.84 14.45 14.90
CA ILE A 429 21.48 15.38 13.83
C ILE A 429 20.44 16.37 14.39
N SER A 430 20.79 17.66 14.45
CA SER A 430 19.86 18.70 14.89
C SER A 430 18.82 19.02 13.81
N HIS A 431 17.55 19.14 14.20
CA HIS A 431 16.47 19.61 13.34
C HIS A 431 16.38 21.14 13.33
N ASP A 432 16.27 21.73 12.14
CA ASP A 432 16.08 23.17 11.96
C ASP A 432 14.59 23.52 11.90
N PHE A 433 14.10 24.16 12.95
CA PHE A 433 12.69 24.56 13.12
C PHE A 433 12.27 25.69 12.21
N THR A 434 13.16 26.36 11.49
CA THR A 434 12.73 27.37 10.52
C THR A 434 12.20 26.74 9.22
N GLN A 435 12.41 25.44 9.04
CA GLN A 435 12.12 24.75 7.78
C GLN A 435 10.65 24.44 7.54
N HIS A 436 9.78 24.49 8.56
CA HIS A 436 8.34 24.39 8.33
C HIS A 436 7.83 25.45 7.34
N ARG A 437 8.52 26.60 7.25
CA ARG A 437 8.24 27.68 6.29
C ARG A 437 8.55 27.35 4.83
N ARG A 438 9.28 26.27 4.59
CA ARG A 438 9.62 25.79 3.25
C ARG A 438 8.75 24.61 2.84
N LEU A 439 7.82 24.19 3.70
CA LEU A 439 6.87 23.15 3.34
C LEU A 439 5.93 23.72 2.31
N ASP A 440 5.77 22.98 1.22
CA ASP A 440 4.68 23.18 0.29
C ASP A 440 3.61 22.11 0.54
N TYR A 441 2.54 22.20 -0.25
CA TYR A 441 1.48 21.21 -0.22
C TYR A 441 1.89 19.89 -0.89
N SER A 442 3.08 19.78 -1.51
CA SER A 442 3.45 18.54 -2.21
C SER A 442 3.55 17.39 -1.21
N THR A 443 2.84 16.28 -1.47
CA THR A 443 3.02 15.04 -0.69
C THR A 443 4.35 14.42 -1.09
N GLY A 444 5.36 14.51 -0.22
CA GLY A 444 6.72 14.15 -0.60
C GLY A 444 7.69 13.97 0.56
N CYS A 445 8.77 13.24 0.29
CA CYS A 445 9.91 13.16 1.20
C CYS A 445 10.68 14.47 1.21
N TYR A 446 11.13 14.89 2.38
CA TYR A 446 12.00 16.05 2.55
C TYR A 446 13.06 15.80 3.62
N ASN A 447 14.19 16.50 3.54
CA ASN A 447 15.32 16.50 4.49
C ASN A 447 16.06 15.19 4.71
N PHE A 448 15.38 14.18 5.27
CA PHE A 448 16.01 12.96 5.77
C PHE A 448 15.33 11.72 5.22
N TRP A 449 16.16 10.82 4.71
CA TRP A 449 15.77 9.49 4.26
C TRP A 449 16.44 8.46 5.15
N TRP A 450 15.67 7.46 5.59
CA TRP A 450 16.20 6.31 6.28
C TRP A 450 16.19 5.10 5.35
N THR A 451 17.21 4.26 5.43
CA THR A 451 17.34 3.02 4.68
C THR A 451 17.77 1.91 5.62
N LEU A 452 16.95 0.87 5.71
CA LEU A 452 17.23 -0.35 6.47
C LEU A 452 17.92 -1.34 5.54
N ILE A 453 19.10 -1.79 5.95
CA ILE A 453 19.93 -2.73 5.21
C ILE A 453 20.10 -3.99 6.06
N SER A 454 20.01 -5.14 5.41
CA SER A 454 20.16 -6.45 6.02
C SER A 454 20.94 -7.32 5.05
N ASP A 455 22.02 -7.94 5.51
CA ASP A 455 22.90 -8.78 4.67
C ASP A 455 23.35 -8.10 3.35
N GLY A 456 23.64 -6.79 3.41
CA GLY A 456 24.06 -5.99 2.26
C GLY A 456 22.94 -5.63 1.26
N VAL A 457 21.68 -5.91 1.59
CA VAL A 457 20.53 -5.60 0.74
C VAL A 457 19.61 -4.60 1.44
N ILE A 458 19.12 -3.61 0.68
CA ILE A 458 18.09 -2.68 1.15
C ILE A 458 16.78 -3.46 1.39
N VAL A 459 16.35 -3.52 2.64
CA VAL A 459 15.10 -4.17 3.06
C VAL A 459 13.93 -3.23 2.88
N LYS A 460 14.10 -2.00 3.37
CA LYS A 460 13.05 -0.99 3.41
C LYS A 460 13.67 0.39 3.50
N SER A 461 13.00 1.38 2.93
CA SER A 461 13.39 2.77 3.08
C SER A 461 12.16 3.62 3.35
N GLY A 462 12.40 4.79 3.91
CA GLY A 462 11.40 5.81 4.13
C GLY A 462 12.07 7.16 4.34
N CYS A 463 11.30 8.13 4.79
CA CYS A 463 11.76 9.51 4.91
C CYS A 463 10.85 10.28 5.85
N THR A 464 11.32 11.43 6.33
CA THR A 464 10.41 12.47 6.80
C THR A 464 9.59 12.98 5.61
N ARG A 465 8.27 13.07 5.77
CA ARG A 465 7.35 13.41 4.68
C ARG A 465 6.18 14.28 5.12
N THR A 466 5.62 14.98 4.15
CA THR A 466 4.32 15.64 4.21
C THR A 466 3.24 14.66 3.74
N ASN A 467 2.02 14.84 4.24
CA ASN A 467 0.85 14.03 3.89
C ASN A 467 -0.34 14.97 3.64
N ALA A 468 -0.11 16.05 2.89
CA ALA A 468 -1.08 17.13 2.75
C ALA A 468 -2.38 16.68 2.07
N PHE A 469 -2.36 15.67 1.21
CA PHE A 469 -3.51 15.22 0.42
C PHE A 469 -3.99 13.80 0.77
N TRP A 470 -3.66 13.25 1.95
CA TRP A 470 -3.85 11.82 2.17
C TRP A 470 -5.32 11.35 2.11
N MET A 471 -6.30 12.14 2.56
CA MET A 471 -7.71 11.71 2.44
C MET A 471 -8.14 11.67 0.97
N GLN A 472 -7.69 12.65 0.18
CA GLN A 472 -7.95 12.73 -1.25
C GLN A 472 -7.21 11.63 -2.05
N ASP A 473 -5.93 11.40 -1.76
CA ASP A 473 -5.10 10.37 -2.41
C ASP A 473 -5.70 8.97 -2.25
N TYR A 474 -6.39 8.73 -1.13
CA TYR A 474 -7.07 7.48 -0.82
C TYR A 474 -8.60 7.58 -0.90
N ARG A 475 -9.13 8.55 -1.65
CA ARG A 475 -10.58 8.75 -1.83
C ARG A 475 -11.30 7.51 -2.31
N ASP A 476 -10.71 6.73 -3.21
CA ASP A 476 -11.28 5.46 -3.71
C ASP A 476 -11.48 4.42 -2.59
N GLN A 477 -10.68 4.47 -1.53
CA GLN A 477 -10.71 3.51 -0.43
C GLN A 477 -11.58 4.02 0.73
N PHE A 478 -11.44 5.30 1.09
CA PHE A 478 -11.99 5.87 2.31
C PHE A 478 -13.21 6.76 2.06
N GLY A 479 -13.51 7.11 0.81
CA GLY A 479 -14.53 8.11 0.48
C GLY A 479 -15.92 7.76 1.00
N ASP A 480 -16.32 6.49 0.91
CA ASP A 480 -17.63 6.03 1.40
C ASP A 480 -17.61 5.66 2.89
N ARG A 481 -16.53 5.97 3.61
CA ARG A 481 -16.39 5.68 5.04
C ARG A 481 -16.75 6.90 5.86
N LYS A 482 -17.36 6.65 7.02
CA LYS A 482 -17.73 7.67 8.00
C LYS A 482 -16.52 8.07 8.81
N PHE A 483 -16.48 9.32 9.28
CA PHE A 483 -15.40 9.81 10.15
C PHE A 483 -15.12 8.88 11.34
N ARG A 484 -16.17 8.38 12.01
CA ARG A 484 -16.04 7.48 13.17
C ARG A 484 -15.38 6.13 12.88
N GLN A 485 -15.26 5.74 11.60
CA GLN A 485 -14.66 4.48 11.17
C GLN A 485 -13.18 4.65 10.82
N LEU A 486 -12.78 5.88 10.51
CA LEU A 486 -11.40 6.22 10.15
C LEU A 486 -10.58 6.46 11.41
N PHE A 487 -9.31 6.08 11.34
CA PHE A 487 -8.27 6.58 12.21
C PHE A 487 -7.84 7.96 11.71
N ILE A 488 -8.17 9.00 12.47
CA ILE A 488 -7.87 10.40 12.21
C ILE A 488 -6.74 10.85 13.15
N PRO A 489 -5.55 11.23 12.64
CA PRO A 489 -4.50 11.76 13.48
C PRO A 489 -4.84 13.19 13.94
N GLY A 490 -4.62 13.45 15.23
CA GLY A 490 -4.94 14.72 15.88
C GLY A 490 -3.81 15.25 16.75
N THR A 491 -3.92 16.51 17.16
CA THR A 491 -3.05 17.15 18.15
C THR A 491 -3.86 17.63 19.35
N HIS A 492 -3.29 17.50 20.55
CA HIS A 492 -3.88 18.05 21.77
C HIS A 492 -3.47 19.51 21.92
N ASP A 493 -4.44 20.35 22.29
CA ASP A 493 -4.35 21.81 22.35
C ASP A 493 -3.55 22.40 21.17
N SER A 494 -4.01 22.13 19.96
CA SER A 494 -3.28 22.25 18.70
C SER A 494 -2.70 23.64 18.45
N ALA A 495 -3.34 24.67 18.99
CA ALA A 495 -2.89 26.06 18.87
C ALA A 495 -1.87 26.46 19.95
N SER A 496 -1.38 25.50 20.73
CA SER A 496 -0.40 25.73 21.77
C SER A 496 1.05 25.59 21.33
N TYR A 497 1.47 26.56 20.52
CA TYR A 497 2.82 26.71 19.97
C TYR A 497 3.29 28.17 20.02
N LYS A 498 4.54 28.44 19.67
CA LYS A 498 5.06 29.79 19.45
C LYS A 498 5.86 29.87 18.16
N TYR A 499 5.65 30.94 17.39
CA TYR A 499 6.45 31.21 16.19
C TYR A 499 7.92 31.44 16.56
N ASN A 500 8.84 30.86 15.77
CA ASN A 500 10.30 30.98 15.98
C ASN A 500 10.78 30.55 17.38
N PHE A 501 10.15 29.55 18.00
CA PHE A 501 10.50 29.15 19.35
C PHE A 501 11.56 28.05 19.36
N ASP A 502 12.77 28.38 19.82
CA ASP A 502 13.82 27.40 20.15
C ASP A 502 13.79 27.15 21.68
N PRO A 503 13.31 26.00 22.17
CA PRO A 503 13.24 25.71 23.59
C PRO A 503 14.61 25.67 24.25
N ASN A 504 15.70 25.40 23.52
CA ASN A 504 17.04 25.43 24.10
C ASN A 504 17.47 26.84 24.52
N GLN A 505 16.85 27.88 23.93
CA GLN A 505 17.21 29.28 24.16
C GLN A 505 16.10 30.09 24.84
N MET A 506 14.84 29.74 24.59
CA MET A 506 13.69 30.59 24.91
C MET A 506 12.75 30.01 25.96
N GLU A 507 13.02 28.80 26.47
CA GLU A 507 12.11 28.14 27.38
C GLU A 507 12.12 28.74 28.79
N THR A 508 10.93 29.13 29.24
CA THR A 508 10.59 29.56 30.61
C THR A 508 9.74 28.50 31.32
N LEU A 509 9.58 28.60 32.64
CA LEU A 509 8.69 27.70 33.39
C LEU A 509 7.25 27.72 32.85
N VAL A 510 6.77 28.89 32.42
CA VAL A 510 5.42 29.03 31.84
C VAL A 510 5.35 28.31 30.49
N THR A 511 6.28 28.58 29.56
CA THR A 511 6.25 27.96 28.23
C THR A 511 6.48 26.45 28.28
N ARG A 512 7.28 25.98 29.24
CA ARG A 512 7.56 24.57 29.49
C ARG A 512 6.30 23.74 29.82
N TYR A 513 5.28 24.39 30.39
CA TYR A 513 4.01 23.78 30.76
C TYR A 513 2.80 24.36 30.02
N SER A 514 3.03 25.24 29.04
CA SER A 514 1.97 25.75 28.21
C SER A 514 2.01 25.20 26.81
N LEU A 515 3.18 25.02 26.19
CA LEU A 515 3.30 24.60 24.79
C LEU A 515 3.14 23.09 24.65
N THR A 516 2.28 22.66 23.73
CA THR A 516 2.04 21.25 23.40
C THR A 516 2.49 20.91 21.98
N GLN A 517 2.72 21.89 21.11
CA GLN A 517 3.17 21.69 19.73
C GLN A 517 4.36 22.60 19.38
N ASP A 518 5.23 22.11 18.50
CA ASP A 518 6.33 22.89 17.91
C ASP A 518 5.92 23.63 16.63
N ASP A 519 5.00 23.03 15.89
CA ASP A 519 4.56 23.50 14.60
C ASP A 519 3.28 24.33 14.70
N ASP A 520 3.13 25.29 13.79
CA ASP A 520 1.87 26.00 13.61
C ASP A 520 0.78 25.11 13.01
N ILE A 521 -0.44 25.63 12.95
CA ILE A 521 -1.61 24.89 12.47
C ILE A 521 -1.45 24.42 11.03
N LEU A 522 -0.94 25.30 10.15
CA LEU A 522 -0.77 24.94 8.74
C LEU A 522 0.23 23.79 8.58
N SER A 523 1.35 23.84 9.29
CA SER A 523 2.38 22.80 9.24
C SER A 523 1.85 21.47 9.79
N GLN A 524 1.11 21.49 10.91
CA GLN A 524 0.41 20.31 11.43
C GLN A 524 -0.50 19.68 10.36
N LEU A 525 -1.30 20.49 9.66
CA LEU A 525 -2.20 20.04 8.60
C LEU A 525 -1.43 19.49 7.37
N ILE A 526 -0.36 20.16 6.93
CA ILE A 526 0.49 19.70 5.83
C ILE A 526 1.15 18.35 6.15
N HIS A 527 1.54 18.11 7.41
CA HIS A 527 2.07 16.81 7.83
C HIS A 527 1.00 15.73 8.00
N GLY A 528 -0.28 16.06 7.90
CA GLY A 528 -1.39 15.12 7.79
C GLY A 528 -2.36 15.08 8.97
N ILE A 529 -2.22 15.98 9.96
CA ILE A 529 -3.19 16.14 11.04
C ILE A 529 -4.54 16.59 10.47
N ARG A 530 -5.66 16.05 10.99
CA ARG A 530 -7.03 16.38 10.53
C ARG A 530 -8.00 16.66 11.67
N TYR A 531 -7.56 16.49 12.90
CA TYR A 531 -8.31 16.86 14.10
C TYR A 531 -7.48 17.85 14.92
N LEU A 532 -8.06 19.03 15.16
CA LEU A 532 -7.45 20.09 15.95
C LEU A 532 -8.28 20.32 17.22
N ASP A 533 -7.72 20.00 18.37
CA ASP A 533 -8.29 20.31 19.69
C ASP A 533 -7.96 21.75 20.06
N LEU A 534 -8.96 22.62 20.20
CA LEU A 534 -8.76 24.05 20.42
C LEU A 534 -9.43 24.50 21.71
N ARG A 535 -8.66 25.10 22.62
CA ARG A 535 -9.18 25.70 23.86
C ARG A 535 -9.23 27.21 23.73
N ILE A 536 -10.41 27.80 23.93
CA ILE A 536 -10.65 29.22 23.62
C ILE A 536 -10.88 30.07 24.87
N GLY A 537 -10.12 31.15 24.98
CA GLY A 537 -10.32 32.21 25.96
C GLY A 537 -11.05 33.43 25.38
N TYR A 538 -11.91 34.05 26.19
CA TYR A 538 -12.59 35.31 25.88
C TYR A 538 -11.99 36.48 26.68
N TYR A 539 -11.55 37.52 25.97
CA TYR A 539 -10.87 38.70 26.52
C TYR A 539 -11.60 39.98 26.10
N ARG A 540 -12.55 40.43 26.93
CA ARG A 540 -13.46 41.55 26.63
C ARG A 540 -12.75 42.87 26.22
N SER A 541 -11.60 43.16 26.82
CA SER A 541 -10.88 44.43 26.64
C SER A 541 -9.89 44.43 25.47
N ASN A 542 -9.76 43.32 24.74
CA ASN A 542 -8.85 43.22 23.60
C ASN A 542 -9.56 43.56 22.28
N SER A 543 -8.78 43.98 21.27
CA SER A 543 -9.26 44.11 19.89
C SER A 543 -9.77 42.77 19.36
N ASP A 544 -8.95 41.73 19.48
CA ASP A 544 -9.35 40.34 19.26
C ASP A 544 -9.90 39.76 20.55
N LYS A 545 -11.18 39.42 20.56
CA LYS A 545 -11.85 38.93 21.77
C LYS A 545 -11.62 37.46 22.03
N PHE A 546 -11.35 36.66 21.00
CA PHE A 546 -11.20 35.21 21.10
C PHE A 546 -9.76 34.80 20.80
N TRP A 547 -9.17 34.05 21.73
CA TRP A 547 -7.78 33.62 21.66
C TRP A 547 -7.69 32.13 21.91
N ALA A 548 -6.73 31.47 21.25
CA ALA A 548 -6.28 30.16 21.64
C ALA A 548 -5.53 30.24 22.97
N ASN A 549 -5.78 29.26 23.83
CA ASN A 549 -5.27 29.19 25.19
C ASN A 549 -4.79 27.77 25.50
N HIS A 550 -3.82 27.64 26.41
CA HIS A 550 -3.58 26.38 27.13
C HIS A 550 -3.70 26.66 28.64
N GLY A 551 -4.81 26.19 29.23
CA GLY A 551 -5.26 26.67 30.53
C GLY A 551 -5.43 28.20 30.55
N ILE A 552 -4.74 28.88 31.46
CA ILE A 552 -4.79 30.35 31.57
C ILE A 552 -3.80 31.08 30.65
N SER A 553 -2.89 30.35 30.00
CA SER A 553 -1.90 30.93 29.11
C SER A 553 -2.54 31.31 27.79
N ARG A 554 -2.55 32.60 27.47
CA ARG A 554 -3.04 33.15 26.20
C ARG A 554 -1.96 33.06 25.14
N LEU A 555 -2.31 32.56 23.95
CA LEU A 555 -1.34 32.23 22.89
C LEU A 555 -1.57 33.09 21.65
N HIS A 556 -2.44 32.64 20.73
CA HIS A 556 -2.68 33.31 19.45
C HIS A 556 -4.10 33.85 19.35
N PRO A 557 -4.34 34.97 18.65
CA PRO A 557 -5.68 35.35 18.22
C PRO A 557 -6.31 34.19 17.43
N LEU A 558 -7.57 33.88 17.69
CA LEU A 558 -8.24 32.78 16.98
C LEU A 558 -8.37 33.07 15.48
N THR A 559 -8.46 34.34 15.08
CA THR A 559 -8.49 34.74 13.67
C THR A 559 -7.28 34.22 12.89
N ASP A 560 -6.07 34.30 13.48
CA ASP A 560 -4.85 33.82 12.85
C ASP A 560 -4.89 32.30 12.64
N ILE A 561 -5.34 31.58 13.66
CA ILE A 561 -5.53 30.12 13.60
C ILE A 561 -6.52 29.74 12.51
N LEU A 562 -7.68 30.41 12.44
CA LEU A 562 -8.69 30.14 11.42
C LEU A 562 -8.20 30.46 10.00
N ASN A 563 -7.37 31.48 9.83
CA ASN A 563 -6.80 31.82 8.53
C ASN A 563 -5.84 30.75 8.02
N LEU A 564 -5.00 30.16 8.90
CA LEU A 564 -4.14 29.04 8.53
C LEU A 564 -4.96 27.79 8.12
N VAL A 565 -6.09 27.53 8.79
CA VAL A 565 -6.99 26.43 8.41
C VAL A 565 -7.63 26.69 7.04
N LYS A 566 -8.12 27.92 6.80
CA LYS A 566 -8.70 28.33 5.51
C LYS A 566 -7.69 28.15 4.37
N GLU A 567 -6.45 28.64 4.57
CA GLU A 567 -5.37 28.48 3.59
C GLU A 567 -5.18 27.01 3.20
N PHE A 568 -5.17 26.12 4.19
CA PHE A 568 -5.03 24.69 3.95
C PHE A 568 -6.21 24.08 3.18
N VAL A 569 -7.46 24.38 3.56
CA VAL A 569 -8.63 23.80 2.89
C VAL A 569 -8.95 24.45 1.54
N ASP A 570 -8.44 25.64 1.26
CA ASP A 570 -8.49 26.27 -0.07
C ASP A 570 -7.46 25.64 -1.02
N ALA A 571 -6.27 25.31 -0.50
CA ALA A 571 -5.21 24.67 -1.26
C ALA A 571 -5.43 23.17 -1.48
N THR A 572 -6.31 22.54 -0.70
CA THR A 572 -6.53 21.08 -0.70
C THR A 572 -8.00 20.71 -0.80
N ASN A 573 -8.29 19.41 -0.94
CA ASN A 573 -9.66 18.91 -0.82
C ASN A 573 -9.88 18.18 0.52
N GLU A 574 -9.06 18.46 1.53
CA GLU A 574 -9.06 17.72 2.78
C GLU A 574 -10.12 18.22 3.75
N ILE A 575 -10.60 17.34 4.64
CA ILE A 575 -11.62 17.70 5.64
C ILE A 575 -10.94 17.85 7.00
N VAL A 576 -11.16 18.98 7.66
CA VAL A 576 -10.56 19.32 8.95
C VAL A 576 -11.63 19.43 10.03
N ILE A 577 -11.40 18.82 11.18
CA ILE A 577 -12.23 18.95 12.37
C ILE A 577 -11.60 19.99 13.30
N LEU A 578 -12.31 21.08 13.54
CA LEU A 578 -12.01 22.04 14.61
C LEU A 578 -12.88 21.70 15.81
N ASP A 579 -12.29 21.14 16.86
CA ASP A 579 -13.02 20.76 18.07
C ASP A 579 -12.75 21.77 19.20
N PHE A 580 -13.75 22.60 19.49
CA PHE A 580 -13.67 23.64 20.50
C PHE A 580 -14.10 23.12 21.88
N GLN A 581 -13.14 23.03 22.79
CA GLN A 581 -13.27 22.29 24.05
C GLN A 581 -12.90 23.15 25.27
N GLU A 582 -13.49 22.82 26.43
CA GLU A 582 -13.29 23.39 27.79
C GLU A 582 -13.45 24.90 28.04
N PHE A 583 -13.16 25.79 27.08
CA PHE A 583 -13.34 27.24 27.20
C PHE A 583 -12.74 27.87 28.48
N PRO A 584 -11.41 27.79 28.68
CA PRO A 584 -10.76 27.96 29.98
C PRO A 584 -10.82 29.38 30.58
N VAL A 585 -11.08 30.42 29.79
CA VAL A 585 -11.02 31.82 30.25
C VAL A 585 -12.21 32.61 29.72
N GLY A 586 -12.91 33.34 30.60
CA GLY A 586 -13.83 34.42 30.21
C GLY A 586 -15.23 34.02 29.71
N PHE A 587 -15.51 32.74 29.44
CA PHE A 587 -16.84 32.28 29.01
C PHE A 587 -17.88 32.25 30.15
N GLY A 588 -17.43 31.98 31.38
CA GLY A 588 -18.31 31.88 32.55
C GLY A 588 -19.28 30.69 32.45
N ARG A 589 -20.39 30.76 33.20
CA ARG A 589 -21.44 29.70 33.20
C ARG A 589 -22.62 30.00 32.27
N GLY A 590 -22.71 31.24 31.79
CA GLY A 590 -23.82 31.72 30.95
C GLY A 590 -23.59 31.45 29.47
N ILE A 591 -24.68 31.48 28.68
CA ILE A 591 -24.63 31.18 27.24
C ILE A 591 -24.19 32.38 26.38
N ASP A 592 -24.20 33.61 26.93
CA ASP A 592 -24.06 34.83 26.13
C ASP A 592 -22.71 34.95 25.42
N VAL A 593 -21.61 34.56 26.09
CA VAL A 593 -20.28 34.55 25.48
C VAL A 593 -20.17 33.41 24.46
N HIS A 594 -20.78 32.26 24.73
CA HIS A 594 -20.88 31.16 23.76
C HIS A 594 -21.63 31.58 22.49
N LYS A 595 -22.73 32.32 22.60
CA LYS A 595 -23.46 32.88 21.44
C LYS A 595 -22.60 33.85 20.64
N GLN A 596 -21.90 34.75 21.32
CA GLN A 596 -20.96 35.67 20.65
C GLN A 596 -19.86 34.90 19.93
N PHE A 597 -19.35 33.85 20.55
CA PHE A 597 -18.31 33.04 19.94
C PHE A 597 -18.82 32.26 18.73
N ALA A 598 -20.00 31.65 18.83
CA ALA A 598 -20.63 30.94 17.73
C ALA A 598 -20.93 31.87 16.54
N PHE A 599 -21.40 33.08 16.81
CA PHE A 599 -21.61 34.10 15.78
C PHE A 599 -20.28 34.53 15.14
N PHE A 600 -19.22 34.69 15.93
CA PHE A 600 -17.88 34.92 15.39
C PHE A 600 -17.43 33.78 14.46
N LEU A 601 -17.60 32.52 14.86
CA LEU A 601 -17.28 31.36 14.01
C LEU A 601 -18.10 31.35 12.73
N PHE A 602 -19.40 31.67 12.80
CA PHE A 602 -20.27 31.80 11.63
C PHE A 602 -19.74 32.85 10.66
N GLN A 603 -19.46 34.06 11.14
CA GLN A 603 -18.89 35.14 10.31
C GLN A 603 -17.55 34.75 9.68
N GLN A 604 -16.73 33.95 10.37
CA GLN A 604 -15.43 33.56 9.87
C GLN A 604 -15.45 32.38 8.91
N LEU A 605 -16.40 31.44 9.06
CA LEU A 605 -16.30 30.11 8.47
C LEU A 605 -17.56 29.64 7.72
N GLU A 606 -18.65 30.42 7.61
CA GLU A 606 -19.88 29.97 6.92
C GLU A 606 -19.63 29.45 5.49
N HIS A 607 -18.63 30.00 4.79
CA HIS A 607 -18.28 29.57 3.44
C HIS A 607 -17.47 28.27 3.38
N TYR A 608 -16.96 27.80 4.51
CA TYR A 608 -16.11 26.60 4.63
C TYR A 608 -16.75 25.51 5.48
N ALA A 609 -17.68 25.88 6.37
CA ALA A 609 -18.29 25.02 7.35
C ALA A 609 -19.24 24.00 6.72
N VAL A 610 -19.08 22.74 7.12
CA VAL A 610 -19.96 21.63 6.72
C VAL A 610 -21.24 21.71 7.53
N ASP A 611 -22.38 21.57 6.86
CA ASP A 611 -23.70 21.62 7.49
C ASP A 611 -23.89 20.45 8.49
N PRO A 612 -24.21 20.72 9.78
CA PRO A 612 -24.43 19.70 10.80
C PRO A 612 -25.62 18.77 10.53
N GLU A 613 -26.53 19.09 9.61
CA GLU A 613 -27.60 18.17 9.17
C GLU A 613 -27.07 16.88 8.56
N LEU A 614 -25.84 16.90 8.02
CA LEU A 614 -25.15 15.68 7.56
C LEU A 614 -24.87 14.70 8.70
N THR A 615 -24.72 15.21 9.93
CA THR A 615 -24.38 14.47 11.15
C THR A 615 -23.06 13.69 11.07
N TRP A 616 -22.62 13.14 12.20
CA TRP A 616 -21.45 12.27 12.26
C TRP A 616 -21.62 10.92 11.54
N ASP A 617 -22.81 10.65 10.99
CA ASP A 617 -23.08 9.51 10.12
C ASP A 617 -22.73 9.74 8.64
N ALA A 618 -22.37 10.96 8.24
CA ALA A 618 -21.93 11.27 6.88
C ALA A 618 -20.63 10.55 6.50
N SER A 619 -20.55 10.12 5.23
CA SER A 619 -19.29 9.68 4.63
C SER A 619 -18.41 10.86 4.23
N LEU A 620 -17.11 10.63 4.00
CA LEU A 620 -16.24 11.66 3.44
C LEU A 620 -16.76 12.16 2.09
N ASN A 621 -17.31 11.28 1.24
CA ASN A 621 -17.91 11.62 -0.04
C ASN A 621 -19.14 12.52 0.11
N ASP A 622 -19.96 12.30 1.13
CA ASP A 622 -21.11 13.18 1.39
C ASP A 622 -20.65 14.59 1.75
N ILE A 623 -19.60 14.69 2.56
CA ILE A 623 -18.99 15.97 2.93
C ILE A 623 -18.34 16.62 1.71
N TRP A 624 -17.54 15.89 0.93
CA TRP A 624 -16.89 16.42 -0.26
C TRP A 624 -17.88 16.99 -1.28
N LYS A 625 -19.03 16.33 -1.47
CA LYS A 625 -20.11 16.78 -2.38
C LYS A 625 -20.66 18.16 -2.01
N THR A 626 -20.60 18.58 -0.75
CA THR A 626 -21.07 19.92 -0.32
C THR A 626 -20.18 21.07 -0.79
N GLY A 627 -18.94 20.78 -1.21
CA GLY A 627 -17.92 21.81 -1.42
C GLY A 627 -17.34 22.43 -0.14
N LYS A 628 -17.84 22.05 1.04
CA LYS A 628 -17.37 22.52 2.36
C LYS A 628 -16.42 21.53 3.01
N ARG A 629 -15.49 21.99 3.84
CA ARG A 629 -14.35 21.19 4.31
C ARG A 629 -14.05 21.30 5.82
N ILE A 630 -14.69 22.22 6.53
CA ILE A 630 -14.44 22.43 7.96
C ILE A 630 -15.63 21.93 8.79
N ILE A 631 -15.39 20.96 9.67
CA ILE A 631 -16.36 20.56 10.69
C ILE A 631 -16.07 21.34 11.96
N ILE A 632 -17.07 22.08 12.46
CA ILE A 632 -16.96 22.88 13.69
C ILE A 632 -17.64 22.13 14.82
N ALA A 633 -16.85 21.36 15.57
CA ALA A 633 -17.32 20.61 16.72
C ALA A 633 -17.22 21.48 17.98
N TYR A 634 -18.27 21.50 18.82
CA TYR A 634 -18.39 22.48 19.91
C TYR A 634 -18.89 21.86 21.22
N ASP A 635 -18.12 22.01 22.29
CA ASP A 635 -18.40 21.38 23.59
C ASP A 635 -19.31 22.21 24.51
N TYR A 636 -20.50 22.54 24.01
CA TYR A 636 -21.55 23.15 24.84
C TYR A 636 -22.93 22.77 24.30
N HIS A 637 -23.42 21.60 24.73
CA HIS A 637 -24.60 20.94 24.18
C HIS A 637 -25.85 21.84 24.10
N ARG A 638 -26.05 22.70 25.11
CA ARG A 638 -27.20 23.62 25.15
C ARG A 638 -27.17 24.60 23.96
N LEU A 639 -26.01 25.14 23.61
CA LEU A 639 -25.88 26.07 22.48
C LEU A 639 -26.10 25.34 21.16
N VAL A 640 -25.50 24.15 20.98
CA VAL A 640 -25.69 23.34 19.77
C VAL A 640 -27.16 22.97 19.56
N GLN A 641 -27.91 22.77 20.65
CA GLN A 641 -29.35 22.47 20.59
C GLN A 641 -30.24 23.70 20.36
N THR A 642 -29.93 24.85 20.98
CA THR A 642 -30.84 26.00 21.00
C THR A 642 -30.56 27.03 19.93
N GLU A 643 -29.32 27.12 19.42
CA GLU A 643 -28.95 28.09 18.40
C GLU A 643 -28.86 27.43 17.03
N ASN A 644 -29.81 27.74 16.15
CA ASN A 644 -29.81 27.24 14.79
C ASN A 644 -28.94 28.10 13.85
N LEU A 645 -27.63 28.13 14.12
CA LEU A 645 -26.66 28.82 13.25
C LEU A 645 -26.24 27.98 12.02
N GLY A 646 -26.67 26.72 11.93
CA GLY A 646 -26.39 25.85 10.78
C GLY A 646 -24.92 25.47 10.58
N ILE A 647 -24.05 25.66 11.56
CA ILE A 647 -22.61 25.37 11.44
C ILE A 647 -22.03 24.53 12.59
N LEU A 648 -22.74 24.38 13.71
CA LEU A 648 -22.19 23.77 14.92
C LEU A 648 -22.56 22.29 15.02
N TRP A 649 -21.54 21.45 15.16
CA TRP A 649 -21.64 20.02 15.41
C TRP A 649 -21.47 19.74 16.90
N TYR A 650 -22.10 18.68 17.41
CA TYR A 650 -21.75 18.17 18.74
C TYR A 650 -20.28 17.78 18.77
N SER A 651 -19.56 18.18 19.85
CA SER A 651 -18.13 17.93 20.05
C SER A 651 -17.69 16.47 19.79
N VAL A 652 -16.41 16.26 19.51
CA VAL A 652 -15.85 14.90 19.57
C VAL A 652 -15.76 14.49 21.05
N ARG A 653 -16.03 13.22 21.37
CA ARG A 653 -15.99 12.76 22.76
C ARG A 653 -14.56 12.49 23.18
N GLN A 654 -13.97 13.37 23.99
CA GLN A 654 -12.63 13.17 24.51
C GLN A 654 -12.61 12.09 25.61
N ARG A 655 -11.73 11.11 25.43
CA ARG A 655 -11.37 10.09 26.43
C ARG A 655 -10.03 10.48 27.01
N TRP A 656 -10.09 11.17 28.14
CA TRP A 656 -8.92 11.72 28.79
C TRP A 656 -8.68 11.06 30.14
N GLY A 657 -7.55 10.37 30.27
CA GLY A 657 -7.25 9.57 31.46
C GLY A 657 -6.72 10.36 32.65
N LYS A 658 -6.34 11.63 32.46
CA LYS A 658 -5.67 12.46 33.48
C LYS A 658 -4.51 11.71 34.15
N VAL A 659 -3.74 11.00 33.33
CA VAL A 659 -2.67 10.11 33.77
C VAL A 659 -1.41 10.92 34.02
N LYS A 660 -0.70 10.61 35.12
CA LYS A 660 0.45 11.39 35.59
C LYS A 660 1.78 10.65 35.41
N ASP A 661 1.79 9.35 35.73
CA ASP A 661 3.05 8.62 35.93
C ASP A 661 3.29 7.58 34.84
N GLY A 662 4.01 8.03 33.81
CA GLY A 662 4.72 7.15 32.88
C GLY A 662 3.87 6.40 31.85
N PRO A 663 4.54 5.72 30.90
CA PRO A 663 3.89 5.16 29.72
C PRO A 663 2.93 4.01 30.05
N THR A 664 3.23 3.21 31.07
CA THR A 664 2.41 2.05 31.45
C THR A 664 1.01 2.46 31.88
N GLN A 665 0.87 3.51 32.70
CA GLN A 665 -0.44 3.95 33.15
C GLN A 665 -1.28 4.52 32.00
N LEU A 666 -0.64 5.26 31.09
CA LEU A 666 -1.32 5.83 29.92
C LEU A 666 -1.80 4.73 28.99
N VAL A 667 -0.94 3.76 28.65
CA VAL A 667 -1.30 2.62 27.82
C VAL A 667 -2.44 1.83 28.44
N ASN A 668 -2.37 1.53 29.75
CA ASN A 668 -3.44 0.84 30.46
C ASN A 668 -4.76 1.61 30.39
N PHE A 669 -4.74 2.94 30.59
CA PHE A 669 -5.94 3.77 30.46
C PHE A 669 -6.53 3.67 29.04
N LEU A 670 -5.71 3.83 28.00
CA LEU A 670 -6.17 3.77 26.62
C LEU A 670 -6.83 2.42 26.31
N GLU A 671 -6.19 1.32 26.70
CA GLU A 671 -6.72 -0.03 26.54
C GLU A 671 -8.05 -0.24 27.28
N GLN A 672 -8.13 0.17 28.55
CA GLN A 672 -9.34 0.05 29.35
C GLN A 672 -10.49 0.93 28.81
N SER A 673 -10.17 2.13 28.32
CA SER A 673 -11.16 3.04 27.74
C SER A 673 -11.85 2.42 26.53
N ARG A 674 -11.10 1.65 25.72
CA ARG A 674 -11.63 0.94 24.54
C ARG A 674 -12.46 -0.29 24.90
N LEU A 675 -12.08 -1.02 25.96
CA LEU A 675 -12.89 -2.14 26.47
C LEU A 675 -14.24 -1.66 27.00
N ASN A 676 -14.26 -0.53 27.74
CA ASN A 676 -15.50 0.04 28.26
C ASN A 676 -16.38 0.62 27.16
N ALA A 677 -15.79 1.18 26.10
CA ALA A 677 -16.51 1.67 24.92
C ALA A 677 -17.32 0.57 24.21
N SER A 678 -16.88 -0.69 24.28
CA SER A 678 -17.64 -1.83 23.72
C SER A 678 -18.99 -2.06 24.39
N LYS A 679 -19.23 -1.47 25.57
CA LYS A 679 -20.52 -1.47 26.27
C LYS A 679 -21.36 -0.22 25.97
N GLU A 680 -20.78 0.82 25.38
CA GLU A 680 -21.41 2.13 25.12
C GLU A 680 -21.86 2.33 23.65
N PHE A 681 -21.92 1.25 22.85
CA PHE A 681 -22.10 1.24 21.37
C PHE A 681 -23.40 1.85 20.79
N GLN A 682 -24.13 2.69 21.52
CA GLN A 682 -25.37 3.32 21.07
C GLN A 682 -25.21 4.79 20.61
N THR A 683 -24.00 5.33 20.49
CA THR A 683 -23.82 6.76 20.21
C THR A 683 -23.18 7.02 18.85
N SER A 684 -23.81 7.89 18.04
CA SER A 684 -23.38 8.24 16.68
C SER A 684 -22.14 9.13 16.58
N ARG A 685 -21.66 9.69 17.71
CA ARG A 685 -20.54 10.65 17.77
C ARG A 685 -19.15 9.97 17.73
N PRO A 686 -18.14 10.57 17.07
CA PRO A 686 -16.75 10.15 17.14
C PRO A 686 -16.17 10.33 18.54
N PHE A 687 -15.03 9.67 18.80
CA PHE A 687 -14.26 9.83 20.04
C PHE A 687 -12.80 10.15 19.74
N ALA A 688 -12.20 10.91 20.64
CA ALA A 688 -10.78 11.26 20.63
C ALA A 688 -10.10 10.64 21.84
N GLU A 689 -9.09 9.83 21.59
CA GLU A 689 -8.17 9.38 22.62
C GLU A 689 -7.09 10.42 22.82
N MET A 690 -7.13 11.05 23.98
CA MET A 690 -6.15 12.03 24.40
C MET A 690 -4.96 11.26 24.96
N ALA A 691 -3.95 11.03 24.11
CA ALA A 691 -2.82 10.13 24.33
C ALA A 691 -1.60 10.87 24.88
N GLU A 692 -1.84 11.77 25.82
CA GLU A 692 -0.84 12.56 26.53
C GLU A 692 -0.96 12.42 28.06
N LEU A 693 0.10 12.81 28.78
CA LEU A 693 0.10 12.86 30.24
C LEU A 693 -0.37 14.24 30.71
N THR A 694 -1.01 14.30 31.87
CA THR A 694 -1.57 15.54 32.43
C THR A 694 -0.86 15.93 33.72
N PRO A 695 -0.14 17.07 33.76
CA PRO A 695 0.44 17.58 35.00
C PRO A 695 -0.63 18.27 35.87
N GLU A 696 -0.49 18.20 37.20
CA GLU A 696 -1.28 19.02 38.11
C GLU A 696 -0.59 20.34 38.43
N ALA A 697 -1.33 21.30 39.01
CA ALA A 697 -0.80 22.61 39.38
C ALA A 697 0.45 22.51 40.28
N VAL A 698 0.50 21.54 41.21
CA VAL A 698 1.66 21.31 42.07
C VAL A 698 2.87 20.78 41.28
N ASP A 699 2.65 19.93 40.28
CA ASP A 699 3.72 19.41 39.43
C ASP A 699 4.35 20.51 38.56
N VAL A 700 3.53 21.46 38.09
CA VAL A 700 3.97 22.65 37.37
C VAL A 700 4.82 23.55 38.27
N LEU A 701 4.35 23.83 39.49
CA LEU A 701 5.07 24.67 40.46
C LEU A 701 6.41 24.06 40.90
N THR A 702 6.46 22.74 41.04
CA THR A 702 7.67 22.01 41.46
C THR A 702 8.57 21.59 40.31
N ASN A 703 8.14 21.82 39.06
CA ASN A 703 8.80 21.34 37.83
C ASN A 703 9.13 19.83 37.88
N ARG A 704 8.26 19.03 38.51
CA ARG A 704 8.52 17.62 38.86
C ARG A 704 8.92 16.76 37.66
N TYR A 705 8.29 16.98 36.51
CA TYR A 705 8.48 16.19 35.30
C TYR A 705 9.36 16.87 34.25
N GLY A 706 9.88 18.07 34.52
CA GLY A 706 10.69 18.81 33.55
C GLY A 706 9.91 19.32 32.32
N GLY A 707 8.59 19.47 32.41
CA GLY A 707 7.74 20.05 31.36
C GLY A 707 6.98 19.06 30.46
N LEU A 708 6.12 19.62 29.61
CA LEU A 708 5.30 18.85 28.67
C LEU A 708 6.15 18.13 27.62
N ARG A 709 7.26 18.73 27.17
CA ARG A 709 8.23 18.07 26.26
C ARG A 709 8.81 16.80 26.86
N SER A 710 9.19 16.84 28.13
CA SER A 710 9.73 15.68 28.86
C SER A 710 8.68 14.60 29.06
N MET A 711 7.43 15.00 29.33
CA MET A 711 6.30 14.08 29.43
C MET A 711 5.97 13.43 28.08
N ALA A 712 6.02 14.19 26.99
CA ALA A 712 5.84 13.70 25.63
C ALA A 712 6.96 12.74 25.21
N ASP A 713 8.23 13.07 25.46
CA ASP A 713 9.38 12.18 25.20
C ASP A 713 9.21 10.82 25.89
N LEU A 714 8.65 10.83 27.11
CA LEU A 714 8.42 9.64 27.91
C LEU A 714 7.33 8.71 27.34
N VAL A 715 6.31 9.23 26.65
CA VAL A 715 5.14 8.44 26.22
C VAL A 715 4.99 8.27 24.71
N ASN A 716 5.47 9.20 23.88
CA ASN A 716 5.15 9.24 22.46
C ASN A 716 5.68 8.05 21.65
N TRP A 717 6.82 7.49 22.06
CA TRP A 717 7.32 6.22 21.51
C TRP A 717 6.39 5.05 21.85
N HIS A 718 5.89 4.99 23.09
CA HIS A 718 4.97 3.94 23.54
C HIS A 718 3.59 4.07 22.89
N VAL A 719 3.10 5.29 22.72
CA VAL A 719 1.87 5.59 21.96
C VAL A 719 2.03 5.11 20.52
N SER A 720 3.11 5.50 19.84
CA SER A 720 3.40 5.06 18.47
C SER A 720 3.49 3.53 18.36
N LYS A 721 4.13 2.86 19.34
CA LYS A 721 4.21 1.41 19.40
C LYS A 721 2.84 0.75 19.55
N LEU A 722 2.02 1.25 20.49
CA LEU A 722 0.69 0.74 20.78
C LEU A 722 -0.20 0.81 19.53
N TYR A 723 -0.31 1.99 18.92
CA TYR A 723 -1.17 2.20 17.75
C TYR A 723 -0.62 1.58 16.46
N ASN A 724 0.70 1.39 16.33
CA ASN A 724 1.24 0.61 15.22
C ASN A 724 0.76 -0.86 15.30
N GLY A 725 0.63 -1.42 16.52
CA GLY A 725 0.04 -2.74 16.75
C GLY A 725 -1.48 -2.78 16.55
N ASN A 726 -2.09 -3.95 16.80
CA ASN A 726 -3.53 -4.21 16.61
C ASN A 726 -4.47 -3.19 17.29
N PHE A 727 -4.00 -2.47 18.32
CA PHE A 727 -4.79 -1.45 18.99
C PHE A 727 -5.27 -0.35 18.02
N GLY A 728 -4.47 -0.02 16.99
CA GLY A 728 -4.83 0.97 15.98
C GLY A 728 -6.04 0.61 15.12
N ALA A 729 -6.41 -0.68 15.02
CA ALA A 729 -7.61 -1.11 14.30
C ALA A 729 -8.89 -0.48 14.87
N GLY A 730 -8.94 -0.25 16.18
CA GLY A 730 -10.08 0.36 16.87
C GLY A 730 -10.02 1.87 16.98
N ALA A 731 -8.95 2.52 16.51
CA ALA A 731 -8.75 3.95 16.68
C ALA A 731 -9.71 4.78 15.82
N ASN A 732 -10.23 5.86 16.42
CA ASN A 732 -10.91 6.94 15.73
C ASN A 732 -10.02 8.19 15.71
N VAL A 733 -10.23 9.18 16.58
CA VAL A 733 -9.24 10.26 16.73
C VAL A 733 -8.19 9.86 17.77
N VAL A 734 -6.92 10.10 17.49
CA VAL A 734 -5.83 10.02 18.49
C VAL A 734 -5.10 11.35 18.50
N ALA A 735 -5.22 12.07 19.61
CA ALA A 735 -4.58 13.35 19.83
C ALA A 735 -3.33 13.17 20.69
N VAL A 736 -2.24 13.86 20.35
CA VAL A 736 -0.96 13.79 21.05
C VAL A 736 -0.34 15.18 21.23
N ASP A 737 0.50 15.32 22.25
CA ASP A 737 1.44 16.44 22.35
C ASP A 737 2.68 16.17 21.49
N PHE A 738 3.20 17.21 20.83
CA PHE A 738 4.40 17.19 19.99
C PHE A 738 4.39 16.08 18.95
N TYR A 739 3.39 16.08 18.06
CA TYR A 739 3.14 14.97 17.12
C TYR A 739 4.36 14.56 16.27
N ARG A 740 5.30 15.47 16.00
CA ARG A 740 6.59 15.22 15.32
C ARG A 740 7.49 14.20 16.04
N SER A 741 7.26 13.98 17.32
CA SER A 741 7.94 12.96 18.13
C SER A 741 7.24 11.59 18.08
N THR A 742 6.20 11.44 17.25
CA THR A 742 5.44 10.21 17.02
C THR A 742 5.50 9.79 15.56
N ASN A 743 4.92 8.62 15.24
CA ASN A 743 4.59 8.23 13.86
C ASN A 743 3.07 8.20 13.60
N ILE A 744 2.29 8.96 14.36
CA ILE A 744 0.84 8.75 14.45
C ILE A 744 0.11 8.96 13.12
N VAL A 745 0.58 9.90 12.28
CA VAL A 745 -0.02 10.16 10.96
C VAL A 745 0.16 8.96 10.03
N ASP A 746 1.38 8.48 9.85
CA ASP A 746 1.66 7.33 8.97
C ASP A 746 0.98 6.06 9.50
N ILE A 747 0.91 5.89 10.83
CA ILE A 747 0.17 4.81 11.48
C ILE A 747 -1.33 4.91 11.15
N ALA A 748 -1.93 6.10 11.24
CA ALA A 748 -3.34 6.31 10.94
C ALA A 748 -3.68 6.01 9.48
N ILE A 749 -2.88 6.52 8.54
CA ILE A 749 -3.03 6.26 7.10
C ILE A 749 -2.91 4.75 6.83
N LYS A 750 -1.86 4.10 7.35
CA LYS A 750 -1.64 2.65 7.21
C LYS A 750 -2.84 1.85 7.73
N TRP A 751 -3.37 2.20 8.90
CA TRP A 751 -4.53 1.50 9.45
C TRP A 751 -5.79 1.73 8.64
N ASN A 752 -6.02 2.92 8.11
CA ASN A 752 -7.16 3.18 7.23
C ASN A 752 -7.09 2.31 5.96
N GLN A 753 -5.92 2.22 5.32
CA GLN A 753 -5.70 1.34 4.16
C GLN A 753 -5.97 -0.12 4.52
N LYS A 754 -5.56 -0.56 5.71
CA LYS A 754 -5.79 -1.92 6.19
C LYS A 754 -7.26 -2.20 6.51
N LYS A 755 -7.97 -1.25 7.11
CA LYS A 755 -9.41 -1.35 7.40
C LYS A 755 -10.23 -1.40 6.11
N PHE A 756 -9.79 -0.69 5.07
CA PHE A 756 -10.51 -0.48 3.82
C PHE A 756 -9.59 -0.72 2.61
N PRO A 757 -9.20 -1.99 2.35
CA PRO A 757 -8.31 -2.29 1.23
C PRO A 757 -8.97 -1.91 -0.11
N LYS A 758 -8.13 -1.52 -1.09
CA LYS A 758 -8.59 -1.25 -2.46
C LYS A 758 -9.10 -2.57 -3.06
N ASN A 759 -10.38 -2.60 -3.45
CA ASN A 759 -10.99 -3.73 -4.14
C ASN A 759 -10.35 -3.95 -5.51
#